data_AF-A0AAA9Z633-F1
#
_entry.id   AF-A0AAA9Z633-F1
#
_cell.length_a   1.000
_cell.length_b   1.000
_cell.length_c   1.000
_cell.angle_alpha   90.00
_cell.angle_beta   90.00
_cell.angle_gamma   90.00
#
_symmetry.space_group_name_H-M   'P 1'
#
loop_
_entity.id
_entity.type
_entity.pdbx_description
1 polymer ?
#
loop_
_entity_poly.entity_id
_entity_poly.type
_entity_poly.pdbx_seq_one_letter_code
_entity_poly.pdbx_strand_id
1 'polypeptide(L)'
;MNLYHYLNSVQRVWNAGEGQAVARLLSLSDQHVSNSNLHVEYPETAVDRQLESPLDEVVSCHLKVLFYLTKEPRNYSDAYKQQTNCIQAVVKMLQVMKDENWFLPIMYTVAIDLRRLAAKCEEQLKTSKPGEILEKAAECLMACFRVCAADNRATDQDTKRLGMLNLVNQLFKVYFRINKLNLCKPLIRAIDSSNFRDSFSLAQRITYKYFAGRKAMFDSDYKNADEYLSFAFEHCPRRFTKNKRLILTYLVPVKMLLGYMPRKEVLERYNMLQFHELTMALKEGNVRRFDEVIQKHEAFFINAGIYLIVEKLKILAYRNLFKKVYLILQTHQIDLNAFLTALQWVGEEELTMDETHCIVANLIYEGRIKGYISHQHNKLVVSKQNPFPNFNEIRRLKMFPRAAIIWASILVSASASNYTLSFRSSNVVANLNTITRVLTVERDAKPVQTIPMDQDLGSVTAFEQLAQGFRLTNSDGELTEFTVDWDGEDFSLFTVARRSRHRSRMVADCVKLGGEVNWFGGPTQFTQYWPVQKQKFNEYAYINKAEDSCNIAERYWLNSLGSFVYVDEEAPLFVDQNYGQPGYLCLEAKKSLPFDVHDDTYSFVYQIGVGRGAREAHMGAVRRILGKPTGHPAEEMVRYPIWSTWARYKKEINDTVVYVFADEIYRNGWKNGQGHIEIDDDWEMCYGSLEFSSSKFPRMKHTVGVLKAKGFPRVTLWAHPFINKDCEPMYSEAVRNDYLVRNHTGQTEAQWWNSEPDGSVHLDFTKPEVSEWFTERLKRIQTETGIHGFKFDGGEPSWMPEDPVLNGPRSKHPFLITDSYLRTVAKFEHLAEVRSARRTQDLPIFVRMNDKHSSWGTMNGLPTLIPTLLLLNMVGYPLVLPDMVGGNGYYNQFPSKEMFIRWLQATVFMPSIHFSIVPWDFDEETVRISKKMTDLHERFTPKIMERFRLAVSEGYPVNPPIWWVSPDDVEAQNVFDQFMLGDDIIAAPVVRNNVRARDIYLPEGEWVDGNIATVYVGPRWIRNYSVPLHILPYFVRKGVKVY
;
A
#
# COMPACT_ATOMS: atom_id res chain seq x y z
N MET A 1 32.22 22.27 10.92
CA MET A 1 32.54 23.67 10.57
C MET A 1 32.17 24.55 11.77
N ASN A 2 33.06 25.41 12.28
CA ASN A 2 32.67 26.33 13.37
C ASN A 2 31.91 27.56 12.84
N LEU A 3 31.30 28.35 13.72
CA LEU A 3 30.55 29.56 13.37
C LEU A 3 31.38 30.55 12.52
N TYR A 4 32.62 30.82 12.92
CA TYR A 4 33.51 31.76 12.23
C TYR A 4 33.85 31.32 10.79
N HIS A 5 33.98 30.02 10.53
CA HIS A 5 34.16 29.49 9.17
C HIS A 5 32.86 29.52 8.34
N TYR A 6 31.69 29.33 8.96
CA TYR A 6 30.40 29.51 8.29
C TYR A 6 30.19 30.96 7.88
N LEU A 7 30.37 31.92 8.81
CA LEU A 7 30.24 33.35 8.54
C LEU A 7 31.27 33.85 7.50
N ASN A 8 32.53 33.38 7.55
CA ASN A 8 33.51 33.63 6.47
C ASN A 8 33.04 33.08 5.13
N SER A 9 32.44 31.88 5.10
CA SER A 9 31.94 31.28 3.87
C SER A 9 30.79 32.11 3.29
N VAL A 10 29.86 32.57 4.15
CA VAL A 10 28.76 33.47 3.80
C VAL A 10 29.29 34.80 3.25
N GLN A 11 30.19 35.50 3.96
CA GLN A 11 30.74 36.78 3.50
C GLN A 11 31.47 36.65 2.16
N ARG A 12 32.23 35.56 1.98
CA ARG A 12 32.94 35.29 0.72
C ARG A 12 32.00 35.14 -0.47
N VAL A 13 30.92 34.37 -0.33
CA VAL A 13 29.96 34.18 -1.44
C VAL A 13 29.04 35.39 -1.64
N TRP A 14 28.80 36.19 -0.59
CA TRP A 14 28.14 37.48 -0.69
C TRP A 14 28.98 38.49 -1.48
N ASN A 15 30.26 38.67 -1.12
CA ASN A 15 31.20 39.55 -1.83
C ASN A 15 31.45 39.13 -3.29
N ALA A 16 31.21 37.86 -3.64
CA ALA A 16 31.29 37.33 -5.00
C ALA A 16 29.98 37.52 -5.81
N GLY A 17 28.90 38.05 -5.23
CA GLY A 17 27.58 38.15 -5.88
C GLY A 17 26.89 36.79 -6.09
N GLU A 18 27.36 35.72 -5.45
CA GLU A 18 26.83 34.36 -5.64
C GLU A 18 25.54 34.13 -4.84
N GLY A 19 24.46 34.81 -5.22
CA GLY A 19 23.16 34.73 -4.52
C GLY A 19 22.62 33.31 -4.36
N GLN A 20 22.91 32.40 -5.31
CA GLN A 20 22.53 30.98 -5.24
C GLN A 20 23.42 30.14 -4.29
N ALA A 21 24.61 30.63 -3.91
CA ALA A 21 25.42 30.05 -2.84
C ALA A 21 25.00 30.60 -1.47
N VAL A 22 24.78 31.93 -1.35
CA VAL A 22 24.22 32.54 -0.12
C VAL A 22 22.87 31.87 0.23
N ALA A 23 21.99 31.68 -0.76
CA ALA A 23 20.69 31.03 -0.59
C ALA A 23 20.73 29.54 -0.22
N ARG A 24 21.87 28.85 -0.38
CA ARG A 24 22.09 27.49 0.15
C ARG A 24 22.51 27.52 1.62
N LEU A 25 23.43 28.42 1.96
CA LEU A 25 23.87 28.67 3.34
C LEU A 25 22.77 29.25 4.25
N LEU A 26 21.65 29.71 3.69
CA LEU A 26 20.44 30.18 4.38
C LEU A 26 19.22 29.23 4.25
N SER A 27 19.42 27.99 3.79
CA SER A 27 18.34 27.01 3.57
C SER A 27 18.15 26.07 4.75
N LEU A 28 16.91 25.93 5.24
CA LEU A 28 16.55 24.90 6.24
C LEU A 28 16.46 23.49 5.63
N SER A 29 16.96 23.30 4.40
CA SER A 29 17.07 22.01 3.71
C SER A 29 18.50 21.67 3.27
N ASP A 30 19.49 22.42 3.75
CA ASP A 30 20.91 22.23 3.43
C ASP A 30 21.67 21.57 4.59
N GLN A 31 22.79 20.89 4.29
CA GLN A 31 23.55 20.08 5.25
C GLN A 31 24.10 20.86 6.45
N HIS A 32 24.30 22.18 6.34
CA HIS A 32 24.78 22.98 7.47
C HIS A 32 23.78 23.03 8.64
N VAL A 33 22.49 22.75 8.43
CA VAL A 33 21.45 22.71 9.48
C VAL A 33 21.80 21.71 10.58
N SER A 34 22.44 20.58 10.23
CA SER A 34 22.83 19.51 11.15
C SER A 34 23.97 19.88 12.11
N ASN A 35 24.66 21.00 11.87
CA ASN A 35 25.91 21.35 12.54
C ASN A 35 25.68 22.11 13.86
N SER A 36 25.86 21.42 14.99
CA SER A 36 25.67 21.97 16.35
C SER A 36 26.39 23.29 16.61
N ASN A 37 27.53 23.52 15.96
CA ASN A 37 28.31 24.76 16.08
C ASN A 37 27.61 26.02 15.50
N LEU A 38 26.44 25.85 14.85
CA LEU A 38 25.62 26.94 14.29
C LEU A 38 24.31 27.14 15.07
N HIS A 39 24.04 26.34 16.10
CA HIS A 39 22.81 26.42 16.91
C HIS A 39 22.98 27.44 18.02
N VAL A 40 23.03 28.73 17.64
CA VAL A 40 23.39 29.83 18.54
C VAL A 40 22.15 30.67 18.91
N GLU A 41 21.94 30.91 20.20
CA GLU A 41 20.80 31.69 20.73
C GLU A 41 20.93 33.19 20.49
N TYR A 42 22.15 33.72 20.65
CA TYR A 42 22.50 35.15 20.52
C TYR A 42 23.63 35.34 19.49
N PRO A 43 23.40 35.06 18.20
CA PRO A 43 24.43 35.15 17.15
C PRO A 43 24.88 36.58 16.84
N GLU A 44 24.09 37.61 17.15
CA GLU A 44 24.28 39.00 16.69
C GLU A 44 25.73 39.48 16.84
N THR A 45 26.28 39.48 18.07
CA THR A 45 27.64 39.99 18.33
C THR A 45 28.76 39.20 17.62
N ALA A 46 28.50 38.00 17.11
CA ALA A 46 29.42 37.26 16.24
C ALA A 46 29.18 37.56 14.75
N VAL A 47 27.94 37.82 14.35
CA VAL A 47 27.54 38.19 12.98
C VAL A 47 27.98 39.63 12.67
N ASP A 48 27.64 40.59 13.51
CA ASP A 48 27.91 42.04 13.34
C ASP A 48 29.42 42.38 13.27
N ARG A 49 30.29 41.43 13.67
CA ARG A 49 31.75 41.54 13.58
C ARG A 49 32.33 41.09 12.23
N GLN A 50 31.50 40.53 11.36
CA GLN A 50 31.96 39.73 10.23
C GLN A 50 31.10 39.86 8.96
N LEU A 51 29.80 40.14 9.13
CA LEU A 51 28.86 40.50 8.06
C LEU A 51 28.37 41.93 8.29
N GLU A 52 28.09 42.63 7.20
CA GLU A 52 27.52 44.00 7.23
C GLU A 52 26.06 44.01 6.76
N SER A 53 25.33 45.06 7.13
CA SER A 53 23.95 45.27 6.67
C SER A 53 23.90 45.44 5.15
N PRO A 54 22.96 44.77 4.45
CA PRO A 54 21.71 44.20 4.99
C PRO A 54 21.72 42.68 5.20
N LEU A 55 22.87 42.00 5.23
CA LEU A 55 22.95 40.54 5.36
C LEU A 55 23.00 40.06 6.82
N ASP A 56 23.62 40.87 7.69
CA ASP A 56 23.72 40.68 9.15
C ASP A 56 22.41 40.22 9.83
N GLU A 57 21.32 40.95 9.62
CA GLU A 57 20.02 40.68 10.23
C GLU A 57 19.39 39.38 9.68
N VAL A 58 19.59 39.09 8.39
CA VAL A 58 19.09 37.86 7.73
C VAL A 58 19.78 36.62 8.32
N VAL A 59 21.12 36.66 8.44
CA VAL A 59 21.92 35.53 8.97
C VAL A 59 21.71 35.37 10.47
N SER A 60 21.61 36.46 11.23
CA SER A 60 21.28 36.42 12.66
C SER A 60 19.92 35.80 12.93
N CYS A 61 18.90 36.12 12.11
CA CYS A 61 17.60 35.46 12.20
C CYS A 61 17.68 33.97 11.86
N HIS A 62 18.39 33.59 10.78
CA HIS A 62 18.56 32.19 10.37
C HIS A 62 19.23 31.32 11.43
N LEU A 63 20.32 31.77 12.04
CA LEU A 63 21.03 31.04 13.11
C LEU A 63 20.12 30.80 14.33
N LYS A 64 19.28 31.78 14.71
CA LYS A 64 18.26 31.61 15.75
C LYS A 64 17.18 30.59 15.36
N VAL A 65 16.78 30.53 14.09
CA VAL A 65 15.85 29.50 13.60
C VAL A 65 16.45 28.10 13.78
N LEU A 66 17.74 27.91 13.46
CA LEU A 66 18.42 26.62 13.70
C LEU A 66 18.39 26.24 15.20
N PHE A 67 18.70 27.19 16.09
CA PHE A 67 18.66 26.99 17.54
C PHE A 67 17.28 26.61 18.10
N TYR A 68 16.19 27.26 17.66
CA TYR A 68 14.85 26.90 18.13
C TYR A 68 14.37 25.53 17.60
N LEU A 69 14.92 25.09 16.46
CA LEU A 69 14.64 23.77 15.89
C LEU A 69 15.41 22.61 16.55
N THR A 70 16.39 22.89 17.43
CA THR A 70 17.16 21.88 18.17
C THR A 70 16.84 21.77 19.66
N LYS A 71 15.89 22.57 20.15
CA LYS A 71 15.25 22.33 21.45
C LYS A 71 14.44 21.02 21.42
N GLU A 72 14.30 20.39 22.58
CA GLU A 72 13.43 19.23 22.76
C GLU A 72 12.34 19.55 23.81
N PRO A 73 11.03 19.46 23.44
CA PRO A 73 10.51 19.30 22.09
C PRO A 73 10.82 20.51 21.18
N ARG A 74 10.90 20.27 19.86
CA ARG A 74 11.24 21.31 18.86
C ARG A 74 10.28 22.50 18.95
N ASN A 75 10.83 23.71 19.05
CA ASN A 75 10.03 24.91 19.21
C ASN A 75 9.72 25.54 17.84
N TYR A 76 8.71 25.00 17.13
CA TYR A 76 8.27 25.56 15.85
C TYR A 76 7.59 26.94 16.00
N SER A 77 7.12 27.30 17.20
CA SER A 77 6.59 28.63 17.51
C SER A 77 7.65 29.72 17.35
N ASP A 78 8.77 29.61 18.08
CA ASP A 78 9.80 30.64 18.06
C ASP A 78 10.69 30.54 16.82
N ALA A 79 10.91 29.34 16.28
CA ALA A 79 11.50 29.18 14.95
C ALA A 79 10.66 29.91 13.86
N TYR A 80 9.32 29.80 13.90
CA TYR A 80 8.47 30.56 12.98
C TYR A 80 8.61 32.08 13.19
N LYS A 81 8.64 32.59 14.43
CA LYS A 81 8.83 34.02 14.72
C LYS A 81 10.16 34.54 14.16
N GLN A 82 11.27 33.82 14.35
CA GLN A 82 12.57 34.24 13.82
C GLN A 82 12.63 34.14 12.29
N GLN A 83 11.94 33.19 11.67
CA GLN A 83 11.81 33.16 10.20
C GLN A 83 10.92 34.30 9.67
N THR A 84 9.92 34.76 10.42
CA THR A 84 9.16 35.98 10.12
C THR A 84 10.07 37.21 10.17
N ASN A 85 10.93 37.33 11.19
CA ASN A 85 11.94 38.39 11.29
C ASN A 85 12.92 38.32 10.10
N CYS A 86 13.36 37.11 9.71
CA CYS A 86 14.19 36.88 8.53
C CYS A 86 13.56 37.41 7.23
N ILE A 87 12.24 37.24 7.04
CA ILE A 87 11.53 37.86 5.92
C ILE A 87 11.48 39.40 6.03
N GLN A 88 11.34 39.98 7.23
CA GLN A 88 11.39 41.42 7.41
C GLN A 88 12.78 42.00 7.07
N ALA A 89 13.86 41.31 7.46
CA ALA A 89 15.22 41.62 7.05
C ALA A 89 15.39 41.55 5.51
N VAL A 90 14.84 40.51 4.86
CA VAL A 90 14.82 40.40 3.39
C VAL A 90 14.02 41.54 2.73
N VAL A 91 12.95 42.04 3.33
CA VAL A 91 12.23 43.24 2.84
C VAL A 91 13.11 44.49 2.91
N LYS A 92 13.87 44.69 3.99
CA LYS A 92 14.87 45.77 4.10
C LYS A 92 15.95 45.63 3.02
N MET A 93 16.53 44.44 2.85
CA MET A 93 17.53 44.14 1.81
C MET A 93 17.04 44.51 0.40
N LEU A 94 15.80 44.13 0.04
CA LEU A 94 15.17 44.48 -1.26
C LEU A 94 15.00 45.99 -1.48
N GLN A 95 14.89 46.77 -0.42
CA GLN A 95 14.75 48.24 -0.45
C GLN A 95 16.10 48.97 -0.44
N VAL A 96 17.10 48.41 0.25
CA VAL A 96 18.47 48.96 0.35
C VAL A 96 19.27 48.70 -0.93
N MET A 97 19.32 47.45 -1.40
CA MET A 97 20.06 47.06 -2.60
C MET A 97 19.27 47.44 -3.86
N LYS A 98 19.20 48.74 -4.17
CA LYS A 98 18.25 49.30 -5.15
C LYS A 98 18.45 48.76 -6.56
N ASP A 99 19.68 48.74 -7.03
CA ASP A 99 20.00 48.64 -8.46
C ASP A 99 20.41 47.23 -8.91
N GLU A 100 20.23 46.21 -8.05
CA GLU A 100 20.67 44.83 -8.26
C GLU A 100 19.53 43.81 -8.05
N ASN A 101 19.68 42.58 -8.58
CA ASN A 101 18.75 41.48 -8.34
C ASN A 101 19.40 40.09 -8.12
N TRP A 102 20.73 39.96 -8.14
CA TRP A 102 21.43 38.66 -8.01
C TRP A 102 21.11 37.91 -6.71
N PHE A 103 20.73 38.66 -5.67
CA PHE A 103 20.36 38.17 -4.33
C PHE A 103 18.91 37.64 -4.23
N LEU A 104 18.08 37.74 -5.28
CA LEU A 104 16.71 37.19 -5.30
C LEU A 104 16.59 35.71 -4.86
N PRO A 105 17.56 34.80 -5.12
CA PRO A 105 17.53 33.43 -4.59
C PRO A 105 17.45 33.34 -3.06
N ILE A 106 17.98 34.33 -2.33
CA ILE A 106 17.88 34.38 -0.86
C ILE A 106 16.41 34.54 -0.46
N MET A 107 15.72 35.52 -1.05
CA MET A 107 14.28 35.72 -0.86
C MET A 107 13.48 34.46 -1.22
N TYR A 108 13.89 33.73 -2.27
CA TYR A 108 13.23 32.48 -2.67
C TYR A 108 13.32 31.39 -1.60
N THR A 109 14.50 31.17 -1.02
CA THR A 109 14.72 30.21 0.07
C THR A 109 13.95 30.62 1.32
N VAL A 110 14.18 31.84 1.82
CA VAL A 110 13.58 32.31 3.08
C VAL A 110 12.04 32.29 3.01
N ALA A 111 11.45 32.58 1.84
CA ALA A 111 10.01 32.50 1.59
C ALA A 111 9.45 31.06 1.53
N ILE A 112 10.21 30.11 0.98
CA ILE A 112 9.85 28.69 0.98
C ILE A 112 9.82 28.15 2.42
N ASP A 113 10.80 28.55 3.22
CA ASP A 113 11.01 28.05 4.58
C ASP A 113 10.10 28.73 5.61
N LEU A 114 9.75 30.01 5.46
CA LEU A 114 8.66 30.63 6.24
C LEU A 114 7.35 29.85 6.08
N ARG A 115 6.98 29.52 4.83
CA ARG A 115 5.76 28.75 4.54
C ARG A 115 5.81 27.32 5.10
N ARG A 116 6.99 26.70 5.18
CA ARG A 116 7.20 25.37 5.79
C ARG A 116 7.06 25.44 7.32
N LEU A 117 7.73 26.38 7.97
CA LEU A 117 7.67 26.57 9.42
C LEU A 117 6.27 26.97 9.90
N ALA A 118 5.59 27.88 9.20
CA ALA A 118 4.20 28.22 9.49
C ALA A 118 3.29 26.98 9.49
N ALA A 119 3.43 26.11 8.48
CA ALA A 119 2.63 24.88 8.38
C ALA A 119 2.93 23.86 9.49
N LYS A 120 4.18 23.77 9.97
CA LYS A 120 4.58 22.91 11.11
C LYS A 120 4.20 23.50 12.46
N CYS A 121 4.18 24.83 12.57
CA CYS A 121 3.74 25.56 13.76
C CYS A 121 2.24 25.35 14.03
N GLU A 122 1.38 25.40 13.00
CA GLU A 122 -0.05 25.06 13.12
C GLU A 122 -0.28 23.60 13.55
N GLU A 123 0.50 22.68 12.97
CA GLU A 123 0.45 21.24 13.26
C GLU A 123 0.83 20.92 14.72
N GLN A 124 1.79 21.66 15.28
CA GLN A 124 2.19 21.55 16.70
C GLN A 124 1.18 22.22 17.64
N LEU A 125 0.74 23.44 17.35
CA LEU A 125 -0.02 24.28 18.29
C LEU A 125 -1.52 23.96 18.38
N LYS A 126 -2.09 23.20 17.42
CA LYS A 126 -3.52 22.84 17.36
C LYS A 126 -4.45 24.05 17.61
N THR A 127 -4.17 25.16 16.92
CA THR A 127 -4.80 26.46 17.20
C THR A 127 -6.32 26.42 17.08
N SER A 128 -7.02 27.19 17.93
CA SER A 128 -8.49 27.33 17.90
C SER A 128 -9.03 27.92 16.60
N LYS A 129 -8.15 28.53 15.80
CA LYS A 129 -8.41 28.97 14.42
C LYS A 129 -7.38 28.32 13.49
N PRO A 130 -7.75 27.30 12.71
CA PRO A 130 -6.89 26.74 11.67
C PRO A 130 -6.57 27.78 10.59
N GLY A 131 -5.32 27.84 10.13
CA GLY A 131 -4.88 28.73 9.05
C GLY A 131 -4.45 30.14 9.47
N GLU A 132 -4.56 30.52 10.75
CA GLU A 132 -4.21 31.88 11.22
C GLU A 132 -2.70 32.18 11.09
N ILE A 133 -1.84 31.19 11.30
CA ILE A 133 -0.39 31.34 11.24
C ILE A 133 0.06 31.36 9.77
N LEU A 134 -0.57 30.53 8.93
CA LEU A 134 -0.37 30.60 7.48
C LEU A 134 -0.84 31.92 6.88
N GLU A 135 -1.94 32.51 7.36
CA GLU A 135 -2.39 33.84 6.93
C GLU A 135 -1.35 34.93 7.29
N LYS A 136 -0.89 34.98 8.54
CA LYS A 136 0.19 35.89 8.98
C LYS A 136 1.47 35.70 8.17
N ALA A 137 1.82 34.45 7.84
CA ALA A 137 2.95 34.16 6.95
C ALA A 137 2.75 34.72 5.53
N ALA A 138 1.52 34.66 4.98
CA ALA A 138 1.19 35.27 3.69
C ALA A 138 1.25 36.80 3.72
N GLU A 139 0.88 37.46 4.83
CA GLU A 139 1.06 38.92 4.99
C GLU A 139 2.54 39.33 4.89
N CYS A 140 3.44 38.57 5.52
CA CYS A 140 4.88 38.79 5.39
C CYS A 140 5.39 38.57 3.95
N LEU A 141 4.93 37.51 3.27
CA LEU A 141 5.26 37.28 1.85
C LEU A 141 4.69 38.34 0.91
N MET A 142 3.53 38.92 1.24
CA MET A 142 2.94 40.05 0.52
C MET A 142 3.78 41.33 0.67
N ALA A 143 4.55 41.51 1.75
CA ALA A 143 5.47 42.65 1.89
C ALA A 143 6.61 42.57 0.86
N CYS A 144 7.28 41.42 0.72
CA CYS A 144 8.26 41.19 -0.35
C CYS A 144 7.64 41.43 -1.74
N PHE A 145 6.40 40.93 -1.95
CA PHE A 145 5.73 41.05 -3.24
C PHE A 145 5.45 42.51 -3.62
N ARG A 146 5.04 43.35 -2.65
CA ARG A 146 4.85 44.80 -2.88
C ARG A 146 6.14 45.48 -3.32
N VAL A 147 7.29 45.14 -2.74
CA VAL A 147 8.59 45.72 -3.15
C VAL A 147 8.97 45.26 -4.56
N CYS A 148 8.87 43.96 -4.87
CA CYS A 148 9.13 43.43 -6.22
C CYS A 148 8.18 43.99 -7.29
N ALA A 149 6.92 44.29 -6.95
CA ALA A 149 5.92 44.82 -7.88
C ALA A 149 6.02 46.34 -8.08
N ALA A 150 6.49 47.08 -7.07
CA ALA A 150 6.69 48.54 -7.14
C ALA A 150 7.98 48.95 -7.86
N ASP A 151 8.93 48.03 -8.05
CA ASP A 151 10.07 48.23 -8.94
C ASP A 151 9.58 48.57 -10.35
N ASN A 152 10.21 49.56 -11.00
CA ASN A 152 9.83 50.06 -12.33
C ASN A 152 10.94 49.89 -13.38
N ARG A 153 12.05 49.22 -13.03
CA ARG A 153 13.20 49.06 -13.93
C ARG A 153 12.86 48.06 -15.05
N ALA A 154 13.35 48.39 -16.25
CA ALA A 154 12.87 47.84 -17.52
C ALA A 154 13.67 46.62 -18.02
N THR A 155 14.80 46.31 -17.37
CA THR A 155 15.78 45.31 -17.80
C THR A 155 15.82 44.09 -16.88
N ASP A 156 15.97 42.90 -17.46
CA ASP A 156 16.03 41.63 -16.72
C ASP A 156 17.27 41.53 -15.80
N GLN A 157 18.35 42.22 -16.14
CA GLN A 157 19.63 42.18 -15.42
C GLN A 157 19.57 42.80 -14.02
N ASP A 158 18.60 43.68 -13.78
CA ASP A 158 18.53 44.46 -12.54
C ASP A 158 17.14 44.43 -11.89
N THR A 159 16.05 44.26 -12.66
CA THR A 159 14.67 44.32 -12.14
C THR A 159 14.35 43.22 -11.10
N LYS A 160 13.68 43.60 -10.01
CA LYS A 160 13.20 42.69 -8.96
C LYS A 160 11.84 42.06 -9.31
N ARG A 161 11.21 42.48 -10.42
CA ARG A 161 9.97 41.90 -10.94
C ARG A 161 10.11 40.39 -11.24
N LEU A 162 11.32 39.92 -11.58
CA LEU A 162 11.64 38.49 -11.70
C LEU A 162 11.32 37.69 -10.42
N GLY A 163 11.37 38.32 -9.25
CA GLY A 163 11.03 37.70 -7.97
C GLY A 163 9.54 37.48 -7.71
N MET A 164 8.66 38.20 -8.41
CA MET A 164 7.21 38.17 -8.18
C MET A 164 6.62 36.76 -8.31
N LEU A 165 7.02 35.98 -9.33
CA LEU A 165 6.40 34.67 -9.58
C LEU A 165 6.78 33.62 -8.53
N ASN A 166 7.92 33.76 -7.83
CA ASN A 166 8.21 32.86 -6.70
C ASN A 166 7.25 33.13 -5.55
N LEU A 167 7.13 34.39 -5.15
CA LEU A 167 6.26 34.83 -4.06
C LEU A 167 4.80 34.46 -4.32
N VAL A 168 4.28 34.74 -5.53
CA VAL A 168 2.93 34.34 -5.95
C VAL A 168 2.74 32.82 -5.86
N ASN A 169 3.75 32.02 -6.22
CA ASN A 169 3.70 30.56 -6.08
C ASN A 169 3.75 30.06 -4.62
N GLN A 170 4.30 30.81 -3.66
CA GLN A 170 4.17 30.47 -2.24
C GLN A 170 2.82 30.95 -1.68
N LEU A 171 2.37 32.16 -2.05
CA LEU A 171 1.08 32.74 -1.67
C LEU A 171 -0.09 31.87 -2.13
N PHE A 172 -0.06 31.34 -3.37
CA PHE A 172 -1.05 30.37 -3.82
C PHE A 172 -1.08 29.09 -2.98
N LYS A 173 0.07 28.54 -2.58
CA LYS A 173 0.13 27.36 -1.70
C LYS A 173 -0.46 27.64 -0.31
N VAL A 174 -0.44 28.89 0.15
CA VAL A 174 -1.14 29.33 1.36
C VAL A 174 -2.64 29.51 1.10
N TYR A 175 -3.02 30.39 0.17
CA TYR A 175 -4.43 30.76 -0.05
C TYR A 175 -5.33 29.60 -0.46
N PHE A 176 -4.79 28.59 -1.17
CA PHE A 176 -5.53 27.35 -1.45
C PHE A 176 -5.62 26.39 -0.24
N ARG A 177 -4.73 26.49 0.76
CA ARG A 177 -4.79 25.71 2.01
C ARG A 177 -5.71 26.36 3.05
N ILE A 178 -5.80 27.70 3.08
CA ILE A 178 -6.70 28.46 3.97
C ILE A 178 -8.02 28.90 3.29
N ASN A 179 -8.32 28.37 2.10
CA ASN A 179 -9.52 28.63 1.28
C ASN A 179 -9.81 30.12 0.94
N LYS A 180 -8.81 31.01 0.97
CA LYS A 180 -8.96 32.45 0.63
C LYS A 180 -8.70 32.71 -0.85
N LEU A 181 -9.43 32.00 -1.72
CA LEU A 181 -9.21 31.98 -3.18
C LEU A 181 -9.47 33.34 -3.88
N ASN A 182 -10.21 34.26 -3.24
CA ASN A 182 -10.41 35.62 -3.71
C ASN A 182 -9.08 36.41 -3.80
N LEU A 183 -8.16 36.19 -2.85
CA LEU A 183 -6.85 36.86 -2.78
C LEU A 183 -5.91 36.49 -3.94
N CYS A 184 -6.22 35.42 -4.68
CA CYS A 184 -5.47 35.04 -5.88
C CYS A 184 -5.70 35.99 -7.07
N LYS A 185 -6.88 36.64 -7.19
CA LYS A 185 -7.24 37.43 -8.38
C LYS A 185 -6.32 38.66 -8.62
N PRO A 186 -5.94 39.45 -7.60
CA PRO A 186 -4.96 40.52 -7.79
C PRO A 186 -3.57 40.01 -8.19
N LEU A 187 -3.13 38.88 -7.63
CA LEU A 187 -1.81 38.28 -7.94
C LEU A 187 -1.75 37.78 -9.38
N ILE A 188 -2.81 37.10 -9.85
CA ILE A 188 -2.95 36.68 -11.25
C ILE A 188 -2.87 37.91 -12.16
N ARG A 189 -3.64 38.97 -11.88
CA ARG A 189 -3.60 40.21 -12.67
C ARG A 189 -2.21 40.84 -12.73
N ALA A 190 -1.46 40.87 -11.62
CA ALA A 190 -0.13 41.49 -11.58
C ALA A 190 0.94 40.68 -12.36
N ILE A 191 0.84 39.36 -12.39
CA ILE A 191 1.69 38.51 -13.26
C ILE A 191 1.23 38.64 -14.72
N ASP A 192 -0.07 38.53 -14.98
CA ASP A 192 -0.67 38.62 -16.32
C ASP A 192 -0.81 40.07 -16.84
N SER A 193 -0.22 41.06 -16.15
CA SER A 193 0.08 42.41 -16.66
C SER A 193 1.58 42.71 -16.75
N SER A 194 2.46 41.81 -16.30
CA SER A 194 3.90 42.03 -16.33
C SER A 194 4.48 41.84 -17.74
N ASN A 195 5.52 42.61 -18.08
CA ASN A 195 6.29 42.44 -19.32
C ASN A 195 7.26 41.25 -19.22
N PHE A 196 7.69 40.88 -18.00
CA PHE A 196 8.72 39.88 -17.72
C PHE A 196 8.18 38.44 -17.64
N ARG A 197 7.06 38.15 -18.32
CA ARG A 197 6.33 36.88 -18.19
C ARG A 197 7.09 35.67 -18.72
N ASP A 198 7.89 35.87 -19.75
CA ASP A 198 8.66 34.79 -20.37
C ASP A 198 10.01 34.56 -19.71
N SER A 199 10.58 35.59 -19.08
CA SER A 199 11.81 35.56 -18.29
C SER A 199 11.73 34.69 -17.03
N PHE A 200 10.52 34.40 -16.53
CA PHE A 200 10.34 33.50 -15.39
C PHE A 200 10.70 32.05 -15.74
N SER A 201 11.37 31.34 -14.81
CA SER A 201 11.77 29.96 -15.05
C SER A 201 10.58 29.02 -15.32
N LEU A 202 10.78 28.02 -16.18
CA LEU A 202 9.72 27.10 -16.60
C LEU A 202 9.04 26.40 -15.41
N ALA A 203 9.80 26.04 -14.37
CA ALA A 203 9.25 25.43 -13.15
C ALA A 203 8.31 26.37 -12.38
N GLN A 204 8.63 27.67 -12.29
CA GLN A 204 7.75 28.67 -11.70
C GLN A 204 6.51 28.91 -12.58
N ARG A 205 6.66 28.92 -13.91
CA ARG A 205 5.56 29.06 -14.88
C ARG A 205 4.56 27.90 -14.82
N ILE A 206 5.04 26.65 -14.74
CA ILE A 206 4.21 25.45 -14.53
C ILE A 206 3.44 25.53 -13.21
N THR A 207 4.12 25.89 -12.11
CA THR A 207 3.49 26.01 -10.78
C THR A 207 2.40 27.10 -10.79
N TYR A 208 2.68 28.25 -11.43
CA TYR A 208 1.74 29.36 -11.55
C TYR A 208 0.49 28.96 -12.34
N LYS A 209 0.68 28.39 -13.53
CA LYS A 209 -0.42 27.99 -14.40
C LYS A 209 -1.27 26.86 -13.81
N TYR A 210 -0.69 25.94 -13.03
CA TYR A 210 -1.45 24.97 -12.23
C TYR A 210 -2.44 25.65 -11.25
N PHE A 211 -1.96 26.59 -10.42
CA PHE A 211 -2.83 27.27 -9.45
C PHE A 211 -3.78 28.28 -10.09
N ALA A 212 -3.35 29.04 -11.09
CA ALA A 212 -4.20 29.95 -11.85
C ALA A 212 -5.32 29.20 -12.57
N GLY A 213 -5.01 28.04 -13.17
CA GLY A 213 -5.99 27.19 -13.85
C GLY A 213 -7.01 26.58 -12.87
N ARG A 214 -6.58 26.13 -11.69
CA ARG A 214 -7.50 25.75 -10.60
C ARG A 214 -8.37 26.92 -10.16
N LYS A 215 -7.82 28.14 -10.09
CA LYS A 215 -8.60 29.33 -9.71
C LYS A 215 -9.68 29.67 -10.75
N ALA A 216 -9.34 29.58 -12.04
CA ALA A 216 -10.29 29.76 -13.14
C ALA A 216 -11.39 28.69 -13.15
N MET A 217 -11.04 27.42 -12.90
CA MET A 217 -12.01 26.32 -12.75
C MET A 217 -13.03 26.62 -11.63
N PHE A 218 -12.58 27.12 -10.48
CA PHE A 218 -13.48 27.53 -9.38
C PHE A 218 -14.30 28.81 -9.68
N ASP A 219 -13.86 29.67 -10.60
CA ASP A 219 -14.70 30.76 -11.14
C ASP A 219 -15.67 30.27 -12.25
N SER A 220 -15.68 28.97 -12.57
CA SER A 220 -16.34 28.37 -13.74
C SER A 220 -15.86 28.89 -15.10
N ASP A 221 -14.68 29.55 -15.14
CA ASP A 221 -13.97 29.92 -16.38
C ASP A 221 -13.18 28.71 -16.89
N TYR A 222 -13.91 27.74 -17.45
CA TYR A 222 -13.34 26.49 -17.94
C TYR A 222 -12.40 26.70 -19.14
N LYS A 223 -12.50 27.82 -19.87
CA LYS A 223 -11.61 28.11 -21.01
C LYS A 223 -10.20 28.47 -20.54
N ASN A 224 -10.07 29.44 -19.63
CA ASN A 224 -8.76 29.82 -19.10
C ASN A 224 -8.22 28.75 -18.14
N ALA A 225 -9.10 28.00 -17.46
CA ALA A 225 -8.70 26.80 -16.73
C ALA A 225 -8.02 25.76 -17.65
N ASP A 226 -8.62 25.49 -18.81
CA ASP A 226 -8.10 24.52 -19.77
C ASP A 226 -6.74 24.96 -20.33
N GLU A 227 -6.62 26.21 -20.76
CA GLU A 227 -5.37 26.77 -21.30
C GLU A 227 -4.22 26.65 -20.29
N TYR A 228 -4.45 27.05 -19.03
CA TYR A 228 -3.42 27.07 -18.01
C TYR A 228 -3.07 25.66 -17.50
N LEU A 229 -4.05 24.77 -17.34
CA LEU A 229 -3.81 23.40 -16.90
C LEU A 229 -3.20 22.53 -18.02
N SER A 230 -3.57 22.73 -19.29
CA SER A 230 -2.88 22.12 -20.45
C SER A 230 -1.42 22.56 -20.51
N PHE A 231 -1.13 23.87 -20.45
CA PHE A 231 0.25 24.38 -20.43
C PHE A 231 1.07 23.74 -19.31
N ALA A 232 0.53 23.70 -18.09
CA ALA A 232 1.20 23.11 -16.94
C ALA A 232 1.45 21.60 -17.15
N PHE A 233 0.48 20.86 -17.69
CA PHE A 233 0.62 19.43 -17.95
C PHE A 233 1.68 19.13 -19.00
N GLU A 234 1.64 19.83 -20.14
CA GLU A 234 2.53 19.62 -21.29
C GLU A 234 3.99 19.90 -20.93
N HIS A 235 4.25 21.06 -20.32
CA HIS A 235 5.60 21.51 -19.99
C HIS A 235 6.20 20.81 -18.76
N CYS A 236 5.39 20.14 -17.93
CA CYS A 236 5.90 19.32 -16.84
C CYS A 236 6.70 18.11 -17.40
N PRO A 237 7.99 17.91 -17.04
CA PRO A 237 8.77 16.78 -17.54
C PRO A 237 8.17 15.41 -17.18
N ARG A 238 8.28 14.42 -18.08
CA ARG A 238 7.65 13.09 -17.94
C ARG A 238 8.00 12.36 -16.63
N ARG A 239 9.23 12.51 -16.14
CA ARG A 239 9.72 11.92 -14.87
C ARG A 239 8.94 12.36 -13.62
N PHE A 240 8.26 13.50 -13.65
CA PHE A 240 7.50 14.00 -12.50
C PHE A 240 6.03 13.51 -12.53
N THR A 241 5.85 12.19 -12.52
CA THR A 241 4.54 11.51 -12.59
C THR A 241 3.54 12.03 -11.54
N LYS A 242 3.99 12.19 -10.29
CA LYS A 242 3.18 12.76 -9.18
C LYS A 242 2.66 14.17 -9.50
N ASN A 243 3.47 15.03 -10.13
CA ASN A 243 3.05 16.37 -10.53
C ASN A 243 2.07 16.35 -11.71
N LYS A 244 2.30 15.47 -12.71
CA LYS A 244 1.36 15.29 -13.83
C LYS A 244 -0.01 14.77 -13.37
N ARG A 245 -0.05 13.83 -12.42
CA ARG A 245 -1.30 13.35 -11.78
C ARG A 245 -2.05 14.50 -11.07
N LEU A 246 -1.33 15.33 -10.30
CA LEU A 246 -1.92 16.50 -9.64
C LEU A 246 -2.53 17.49 -10.64
N ILE A 247 -1.88 17.76 -11.77
CA ILE A 247 -2.41 18.65 -12.80
C ILE A 247 -3.65 18.02 -13.49
N LEU A 248 -3.57 16.74 -13.86
CA LEU A 248 -4.66 16.03 -14.52
C LEU A 248 -5.91 15.88 -13.66
N THR A 249 -5.75 15.82 -12.33
CA THR A 249 -6.87 15.80 -11.36
C THR A 249 -7.85 16.98 -11.56
N TYR A 250 -7.36 18.12 -12.03
CA TYR A 250 -8.20 19.30 -12.35
C TYR A 250 -8.42 19.47 -13.86
N LEU A 251 -7.44 19.11 -14.70
CA LEU A 251 -7.58 19.22 -16.16
C LEU A 251 -8.65 18.28 -16.72
N VAL A 252 -8.79 17.07 -16.17
CA VAL A 252 -9.75 16.07 -16.70
C VAL A 252 -11.21 16.52 -16.53
N PRO A 253 -11.70 16.95 -15.34
CA PRO A 253 -13.04 17.54 -15.20
C PRO A 253 -13.28 18.74 -16.14
N VAL A 254 -12.29 19.62 -16.30
CA VAL A 254 -12.37 20.79 -17.20
C VAL A 254 -12.50 20.36 -18.67
N LYS A 255 -11.66 19.43 -19.14
CA LYS A 255 -11.77 18.85 -20.49
C LYS A 255 -13.12 18.17 -20.70
N MET A 256 -13.63 17.42 -19.72
CA MET A 256 -14.93 16.74 -19.79
C MET A 256 -16.11 17.72 -19.87
N LEU A 257 -16.09 18.81 -19.09
CA LEU A 257 -17.10 19.89 -19.17
C LEU A 257 -17.08 20.60 -20.53
N LEU A 258 -15.90 20.72 -21.14
CA LEU A 258 -15.70 21.20 -22.52
C LEU A 258 -15.99 20.14 -23.60
N GLY A 259 -16.43 18.93 -23.22
CA GLY A 259 -16.84 17.85 -24.13
C GLY A 259 -15.72 16.92 -24.60
N TYR A 260 -14.49 17.10 -24.11
CA TYR A 260 -13.35 16.24 -24.42
C TYR A 260 -13.24 15.12 -23.37
N MET A 261 -13.74 13.94 -23.73
CA MET A 261 -13.65 12.76 -22.85
C MET A 261 -12.22 12.19 -22.83
N PRO A 262 -11.66 11.87 -21.65
CA PRO A 262 -10.33 11.27 -21.54
C PRO A 262 -10.29 9.87 -22.16
N ARG A 263 -9.09 9.47 -22.63
CA ARG A 263 -8.79 8.10 -23.05
C ARG A 263 -8.38 7.24 -21.84
N LYS A 264 -8.61 5.92 -21.89
CA LYS A 264 -8.34 5.02 -20.75
C LYS A 264 -6.84 4.99 -20.45
N GLU A 265 -6.03 4.87 -21.50
CA GLU A 265 -4.55 4.80 -21.47
C GLU A 265 -3.89 6.01 -20.78
N VAL A 266 -4.55 7.17 -20.80
CA VAL A 266 -4.08 8.41 -20.16
C VAL A 266 -4.48 8.45 -18.69
N LEU A 267 -5.61 7.86 -18.31
CA LEU A 267 -6.05 7.77 -16.92
C LEU A 267 -5.32 6.66 -16.16
N GLU A 268 -5.05 5.52 -16.82
CA GLU A 268 -4.26 4.40 -16.29
C GLU A 268 -2.84 4.86 -15.94
N ARG A 269 -2.13 5.49 -16.89
CA ARG A 269 -0.75 6.00 -16.74
C ARG A 269 -0.53 6.92 -15.54
N TYR A 270 -1.57 7.61 -15.06
CA TYR A 270 -1.49 8.50 -13.90
C TYR A 270 -2.41 8.07 -12.76
N ASN A 271 -2.93 6.84 -12.81
CA ASN A 271 -3.85 6.24 -11.85
C ASN A 271 -5.03 7.16 -11.47
N MET A 272 -5.98 7.35 -12.42
CA MET A 272 -7.19 8.15 -12.24
C MET A 272 -8.43 7.53 -12.92
N LEU A 273 -8.60 6.20 -12.81
CA LEU A 273 -9.70 5.46 -13.45
C LEU A 273 -11.11 5.86 -12.99
N GLN A 274 -11.26 6.54 -11.85
CA GLN A 274 -12.52 7.16 -11.42
C GLN A 274 -13.12 8.12 -12.48
N PHE A 275 -12.28 8.81 -13.27
CA PHE A 275 -12.78 9.60 -14.40
C PHE A 275 -13.15 8.76 -15.62
N HIS A 276 -12.68 7.51 -15.73
CA HIS A 276 -13.07 6.58 -16.79
C HIS A 276 -14.48 6.04 -16.56
N GLU A 277 -14.78 5.60 -15.34
CA GLU A 277 -16.14 5.18 -14.94
C GLU A 277 -17.15 6.31 -15.19
N LEU A 278 -16.81 7.53 -14.76
CA LEU A 278 -17.61 8.73 -14.99
C LEU A 278 -17.78 9.00 -16.50
N THR A 279 -16.71 8.89 -17.28
CA THR A 279 -16.75 9.01 -18.75
C THR A 279 -17.68 7.99 -19.39
N MET A 280 -17.77 6.76 -18.87
CA MET A 280 -18.68 5.73 -19.39
C MET A 280 -20.13 6.06 -19.07
N ALA A 281 -20.47 6.39 -17.82
CA ALA A 281 -21.83 6.83 -17.45
C ALA A 281 -22.29 8.04 -18.29
N LEU A 282 -21.42 9.04 -18.50
CA LEU A 282 -21.69 10.19 -19.36
C LEU A 282 -21.89 9.83 -20.82
N LYS A 283 -21.08 8.92 -21.41
CA LYS A 283 -21.26 8.44 -22.79
C LYS A 283 -22.56 7.65 -22.95
N GLU A 284 -22.92 6.87 -21.95
CA GLU A 284 -24.13 6.07 -21.92
C GLU A 284 -25.39 6.93 -21.73
N GLY A 285 -25.26 8.10 -21.10
CA GLY A 285 -26.43 8.87 -20.63
C GLY A 285 -27.14 8.20 -19.46
N ASN A 286 -26.46 7.28 -18.76
CA ASN A 286 -27.02 6.63 -17.58
C ASN A 286 -26.78 7.56 -16.38
N VAL A 287 -27.88 8.12 -15.87
CA VAL A 287 -27.86 9.18 -14.86
C VAL A 287 -27.66 8.61 -13.46
N ARG A 288 -28.37 7.52 -13.12
CA ARG A 288 -28.17 6.79 -11.86
C ARG A 288 -26.74 6.25 -11.73
N ARG A 289 -26.20 5.64 -12.80
CA ARG A 289 -24.79 5.18 -12.81
C ARG A 289 -23.80 6.33 -12.65
N PHE A 290 -24.13 7.54 -13.08
CA PHE A 290 -23.29 8.72 -12.85
C PHE A 290 -23.26 9.10 -11.36
N ASP A 291 -24.42 9.09 -10.68
CA ASP A 291 -24.51 9.36 -9.25
C ASP A 291 -23.85 8.24 -8.41
N GLU A 292 -24.08 6.97 -8.76
CA GLU A 292 -23.41 5.80 -8.15
C GLU A 292 -21.88 5.91 -8.25
N VAL A 293 -21.34 6.39 -9.38
CA VAL A 293 -19.90 6.64 -9.58
C VAL A 293 -19.42 7.85 -8.76
N ILE A 294 -20.21 8.92 -8.63
CA ILE A 294 -19.87 10.04 -7.75
C ILE A 294 -19.82 9.59 -6.29
N GLN A 295 -20.81 8.82 -5.83
CA GLN A 295 -20.88 8.32 -4.45
C GLN A 295 -19.74 7.33 -4.15
N LYS A 296 -19.49 6.36 -5.05
CA LYS A 296 -18.39 5.38 -4.94
C LYS A 296 -17.02 6.05 -4.76
N HIS A 297 -16.79 7.17 -5.44
CA HIS A 297 -15.51 7.90 -5.42
C HIS A 297 -15.59 9.23 -4.65
N GLU A 298 -16.63 9.44 -3.84
CA GLU A 298 -16.92 10.69 -3.13
C GLU A 298 -15.72 11.16 -2.33
N ALA A 299 -15.14 10.28 -1.51
CA ALA A 299 -13.98 10.58 -0.68
C ALA A 299 -12.76 11.04 -1.52
N PHE A 300 -12.60 10.57 -2.76
CA PHE A 300 -11.55 11.11 -3.65
C PHE A 300 -11.93 12.52 -4.15
N PHE A 301 -13.15 12.70 -4.65
CA PHE A 301 -13.58 13.98 -5.22
C PHE A 301 -13.67 15.11 -4.18
N ILE A 302 -14.04 14.80 -2.93
CA ILE A 302 -14.01 15.73 -1.80
C ILE A 302 -12.57 16.07 -1.40
N ASN A 303 -11.71 15.07 -1.16
CA ASN A 303 -10.31 15.32 -0.77
C ASN A 303 -9.49 16.04 -1.86
N ALA A 304 -9.83 15.84 -3.14
CA ALA A 304 -9.26 16.60 -4.26
C ALA A 304 -9.90 18.00 -4.45
N GLY A 305 -10.99 18.32 -3.74
CA GLY A 305 -11.69 19.60 -3.84
C GLY A 305 -12.39 19.83 -5.20
N ILE A 306 -12.84 18.76 -5.85
CA ILE A 306 -13.45 18.80 -7.20
C ILE A 306 -14.87 18.24 -7.27
N TYR A 307 -15.45 17.75 -6.16
CA TYR A 307 -16.81 17.17 -6.11
C TYR A 307 -17.85 18.03 -6.86
N LEU A 308 -18.02 19.30 -6.48
CA LEU A 308 -18.96 20.24 -7.11
C LEU A 308 -18.65 20.57 -8.60
N ILE A 309 -17.44 20.27 -9.09
CA ILE A 309 -17.05 20.44 -10.50
C ILE A 309 -17.34 19.15 -11.29
N VAL A 310 -17.19 18.01 -10.64
CA VAL A 310 -17.53 16.69 -11.16
C VAL A 310 -19.05 16.52 -11.24
N GLU A 311 -19.80 16.91 -10.21
CA GLU A 311 -21.26 16.92 -10.15
C GLU A 311 -21.90 17.71 -11.31
N LYS A 312 -21.31 18.85 -11.68
CA LYS A 312 -21.73 19.65 -12.86
C LYS A 312 -21.68 18.89 -14.19
N LEU A 313 -21.07 17.69 -14.24
CA LEU A 313 -21.13 16.82 -15.42
C LEU A 313 -22.47 16.08 -15.56
N LYS A 314 -23.36 16.02 -14.53
CA LYS A 314 -24.66 15.31 -14.60
C LYS A 314 -25.52 15.80 -15.78
N ILE A 315 -25.44 17.09 -16.10
CA ILE A 315 -26.10 17.71 -17.25
C ILE A 315 -25.67 17.14 -18.62
N LEU A 316 -24.47 16.57 -18.71
CA LEU A 316 -24.00 15.87 -19.90
C LEU A 316 -24.62 14.47 -20.04
N ALA A 317 -24.93 13.78 -18.93
CA ALA A 317 -25.67 12.52 -18.95
C ALA A 317 -27.09 12.74 -19.48
N TYR A 318 -27.84 13.69 -18.89
CA TYR A 318 -29.18 14.06 -19.37
C TYR A 318 -29.19 14.44 -20.87
N ARG A 319 -28.24 15.29 -21.31
CA ARG A 319 -28.09 15.65 -22.72
C ARG A 319 -27.89 14.42 -23.62
N ASN A 320 -27.04 13.48 -23.20
CA ASN A 320 -26.72 12.30 -24.01
C ASN A 320 -27.85 11.27 -24.02
N LEU A 321 -28.60 11.12 -22.92
CA LEU A 321 -29.83 10.34 -22.85
C LEU A 321 -30.89 10.89 -23.82
N PHE A 322 -31.18 12.18 -23.74
CA PHE A 322 -32.17 12.81 -24.63
C PHE A 322 -31.73 12.79 -26.10
N LYS A 323 -30.41 12.85 -26.37
CA LYS A 323 -29.87 12.63 -27.73
C LYS A 323 -30.14 11.20 -28.22
N LYS A 324 -30.04 10.18 -27.36
CA LYS A 324 -30.40 8.79 -27.72
C LYS A 324 -31.90 8.67 -28.04
N VAL A 325 -32.78 9.22 -27.20
CA VAL A 325 -34.24 9.22 -27.42
C VAL A 325 -34.60 9.86 -28.77
N TYR A 326 -34.00 11.02 -29.10
CA TYR A 326 -34.15 11.64 -30.42
C TYR A 326 -33.69 10.73 -31.58
N LEU A 327 -32.54 10.07 -31.44
CA LEU A 327 -32.00 9.16 -32.47
C LEU A 327 -32.85 7.89 -32.67
N ILE A 328 -33.57 7.46 -31.64
CA ILE A 328 -34.52 6.33 -31.69
C ILE A 328 -35.83 6.77 -32.37
N LEU A 329 -36.41 7.90 -31.95
CA LEU A 329 -37.72 8.34 -32.44
C LEU A 329 -37.67 9.06 -33.81
N GLN A 330 -36.50 9.54 -34.23
CA GLN A 330 -36.20 10.18 -35.52
C GLN A 330 -37.15 11.33 -35.93
N THR A 331 -37.83 11.94 -34.96
CA THR A 331 -38.77 13.05 -35.14
C THR A 331 -38.22 14.36 -34.61
N HIS A 332 -38.62 15.47 -35.24
CA HIS A 332 -38.33 16.83 -34.79
C HIS A 332 -39.33 17.35 -33.74
N GLN A 333 -40.36 16.57 -33.42
CA GLN A 333 -41.35 16.84 -32.37
C GLN A 333 -41.38 15.63 -31.44
N ILE A 334 -40.67 15.73 -30.31
CA ILE A 334 -40.47 14.64 -29.35
C ILE A 334 -41.48 14.82 -28.22
N ASP A 335 -42.25 13.79 -27.90
CA ASP A 335 -43.14 13.80 -26.75
C ASP A 335 -42.32 13.78 -25.44
N LEU A 336 -42.61 14.67 -24.49
CA LEU A 336 -41.87 14.75 -23.23
C LEU A 336 -42.06 13.48 -22.38
N ASN A 337 -43.16 12.74 -22.56
CA ASN A 337 -43.33 11.42 -21.95
C ASN A 337 -42.21 10.45 -22.37
N ALA A 338 -41.69 10.53 -23.60
CA ALA A 338 -40.59 9.68 -24.02
C ALA A 338 -39.25 10.01 -23.35
N PHE A 339 -39.06 11.24 -22.86
CA PHE A 339 -37.91 11.57 -22.00
C PHE A 339 -38.13 11.12 -20.56
N LEU A 340 -39.35 11.27 -20.02
CA LEU A 340 -39.72 10.77 -18.70
C LEU A 340 -39.52 9.24 -18.60
N THR A 341 -40.08 8.47 -19.55
CA THR A 341 -39.86 7.02 -19.63
C THR A 341 -38.37 6.67 -19.74
N ALA A 342 -37.58 7.47 -20.47
CA ALA A 342 -36.14 7.22 -20.59
C ALA A 342 -35.34 7.54 -19.31
N LEU A 343 -35.79 8.51 -18.51
CA LEU A 343 -35.23 8.83 -17.18
C LEU A 343 -35.54 7.71 -16.19
N GLN A 344 -36.81 7.31 -16.11
CA GLN A 344 -37.27 6.19 -15.29
C GLN A 344 -36.57 4.87 -15.69
N TRP A 345 -36.35 4.64 -16.99
CA TRP A 345 -35.62 3.46 -17.48
C TRP A 345 -34.12 3.45 -17.13
N VAL A 346 -33.47 4.61 -16.96
CA VAL A 346 -32.10 4.67 -16.37
C VAL A 346 -32.12 4.73 -14.84
N GLY A 347 -33.27 4.50 -14.20
CA GLY A 347 -33.41 4.33 -12.75
C GLY A 347 -33.68 5.61 -11.96
N GLU A 348 -34.05 6.72 -12.61
CA GLU A 348 -34.60 7.93 -11.95
C GLU A 348 -36.13 7.74 -11.79
N GLU A 349 -36.53 6.81 -10.92
CA GLU A 349 -37.89 6.21 -10.89
C GLU A 349 -38.98 7.18 -10.36
N GLU A 350 -38.66 8.05 -9.41
CA GLU A 350 -39.59 9.00 -8.79
C GLU A 350 -39.79 10.32 -9.57
N LEU A 351 -38.99 10.54 -10.63
CA LEU A 351 -38.84 11.83 -11.30
C LEU A 351 -40.12 12.24 -12.05
N THR A 352 -40.58 13.48 -11.88
CA THR A 352 -41.86 13.97 -12.40
C THR A 352 -41.81 14.57 -13.82
N MET A 353 -42.98 14.82 -14.41
CA MET A 353 -43.09 15.56 -15.68
C MET A 353 -42.61 17.02 -15.57
N ASP A 354 -42.78 17.66 -14.42
CA ASP A 354 -42.37 19.06 -14.20
C ASP A 354 -40.85 19.18 -14.01
N GLU A 355 -40.22 18.21 -13.35
CA GLU A 355 -38.76 18.09 -13.29
C GLU A 355 -38.17 17.74 -14.67
N THR A 356 -38.84 16.87 -15.44
CA THR A 356 -38.48 16.58 -16.83
C THR A 356 -38.52 17.86 -17.69
N HIS A 357 -39.55 18.70 -17.54
CA HIS A 357 -39.62 20.03 -18.16
C HIS A 357 -38.43 20.92 -17.73
N CYS A 358 -38.10 20.95 -16.43
CA CYS A 358 -37.00 21.74 -15.89
C CYS A 358 -35.63 21.31 -16.47
N ILE A 359 -35.35 20.01 -16.54
CA ILE A 359 -34.13 19.46 -17.13
C ILE A 359 -34.03 19.86 -18.61
N VAL A 360 -35.12 19.70 -19.39
CA VAL A 360 -35.16 20.09 -20.80
C VAL A 360 -34.97 21.60 -20.98
N ALA A 361 -35.60 22.43 -20.14
CA ALA A 361 -35.47 23.89 -20.19
C ALA A 361 -34.03 24.35 -19.90
N ASN A 362 -33.38 23.79 -18.88
CA ASN A 362 -31.97 24.07 -18.56
C ASN A 362 -31.03 23.64 -19.71
N LEU A 363 -31.29 22.50 -20.35
CA LEU A 363 -30.52 22.05 -21.52
C LEU A 363 -30.71 22.94 -22.76
N ILE A 364 -31.86 23.59 -22.93
CA ILE A 364 -32.07 24.61 -23.96
C ILE A 364 -31.34 25.91 -23.59
N TYR A 365 -31.46 26.36 -22.34
CA TYR A 365 -30.83 27.60 -21.85
C TYR A 365 -29.30 27.56 -21.98
N GLU A 366 -28.66 26.44 -21.64
CA GLU A 366 -27.22 26.24 -21.84
C GLU A 366 -26.82 25.94 -23.30
N GLY A 367 -27.76 25.99 -24.26
CA GLY A 367 -27.52 25.75 -25.68
C GLY A 367 -27.10 24.32 -26.05
N ARG A 368 -27.29 23.36 -25.12
CA ARG A 368 -26.97 21.93 -25.29
C ARG A 368 -28.02 21.19 -26.12
N ILE A 369 -29.24 21.74 -26.15
CA ILE A 369 -30.34 21.39 -27.04
C ILE A 369 -30.73 22.66 -27.82
N LYS A 370 -30.94 22.54 -29.13
CA LYS A 370 -31.54 23.60 -29.96
C LYS A 370 -33.01 23.25 -30.21
N GLY A 371 -33.92 23.93 -29.53
CA GLY A 371 -35.36 23.70 -29.63
C GLY A 371 -36.16 24.59 -28.69
N TYR A 372 -37.47 24.35 -28.59
CA TYR A 372 -38.37 24.97 -27.62
C TYR A 372 -39.43 23.96 -27.15
N ILE A 373 -40.00 24.19 -25.96
CA ILE A 373 -41.08 23.35 -25.43
C ILE A 373 -42.43 23.90 -25.89
N SER A 374 -43.27 23.05 -26.47
CA SER A 374 -44.68 23.34 -26.76
C SER A 374 -45.54 22.74 -25.64
N HIS A 375 -45.76 23.53 -24.58
CA HIS A 375 -46.49 23.10 -23.39
C HIS A 375 -47.92 22.60 -23.72
N GLN A 376 -48.62 23.27 -24.65
CA GLN A 376 -49.97 22.86 -25.12
C GLN A 376 -50.02 21.42 -25.66
N HIS A 377 -48.91 20.89 -26.15
CA HIS A 377 -48.83 19.57 -26.78
C HIS A 377 -47.88 18.61 -26.07
N ASN A 378 -47.40 18.96 -24.87
CA ASN A 378 -46.39 18.25 -24.08
C ASN A 378 -45.15 17.79 -24.89
N LYS A 379 -44.65 18.64 -25.79
CA LYS A 379 -43.61 18.25 -26.78
C LYS A 379 -42.41 19.19 -26.82
N LEU A 380 -41.22 18.62 -26.90
CA LEU A 380 -40.01 19.33 -27.29
C LEU A 380 -39.93 19.39 -28.83
N VAL A 381 -39.97 20.60 -29.39
CA VAL A 381 -39.75 20.85 -30.81
C VAL A 381 -38.28 21.17 -31.02
N VAL A 382 -37.53 20.24 -31.60
CA VAL A 382 -36.07 20.38 -31.83
C VAL A 382 -35.75 20.90 -33.23
N SER A 383 -34.61 21.58 -33.35
CA SER A 383 -34.11 22.11 -34.62
C SER A 383 -33.85 20.99 -35.63
N LYS A 384 -34.43 21.12 -36.83
CA LYS A 384 -34.12 20.24 -37.97
C LYS A 384 -32.65 20.29 -38.40
N GLN A 385 -31.91 21.33 -38.00
CA GLN A 385 -30.46 21.43 -38.18
C GLN A 385 -29.76 21.33 -36.82
N ASN A 386 -29.04 20.22 -36.61
CA ASN A 386 -28.22 19.96 -35.44
C ASN A 386 -28.91 20.21 -34.07
N PRO A 387 -29.93 19.40 -33.72
CA PRO A 387 -30.73 19.57 -32.51
C PRO A 387 -29.96 19.37 -31.20
N PHE A 388 -28.88 18.59 -31.23
CA PHE A 388 -27.98 18.35 -30.10
C PHE A 388 -26.55 18.71 -30.51
N PRO A 389 -26.18 20.01 -30.52
CA PRO A 389 -24.89 20.50 -30.98
C PRO A 389 -23.72 19.72 -30.40
N ASN A 390 -22.71 19.37 -31.21
CA ASN A 390 -21.45 18.90 -30.64
C ASN A 390 -20.80 20.04 -29.84
N PHE A 391 -19.97 19.70 -28.86
CA PHE A 391 -19.34 20.68 -27.97
C PHE A 391 -18.45 21.70 -28.75
N ASN A 392 -17.92 21.30 -29.91
CA ASN A 392 -17.21 22.19 -30.84
C ASN A 392 -18.13 23.02 -31.78
N GLU A 393 -19.44 22.77 -31.82
CA GLU A 393 -20.41 23.52 -32.63
C GLU A 393 -21.21 24.54 -31.82
N ILE A 394 -21.26 24.38 -30.48
CA ILE A 394 -21.61 25.48 -29.56
C ILE A 394 -20.65 26.68 -29.78
N ARG A 395 -19.44 26.42 -30.29
CA ARG A 395 -18.46 27.44 -30.71
C ARG A 395 -18.71 28.07 -32.11
N ARG A 396 -19.70 27.64 -32.91
CA ARG A 396 -19.89 28.14 -34.29
C ARG A 396 -21.35 28.40 -34.69
N LEU A 397 -21.79 29.64 -34.44
CA LEU A 397 -22.78 30.31 -35.26
C LEU A 397 -22.07 31.09 -36.40
N LYS A 398 -21.58 30.37 -37.43
CA LYS A 398 -21.33 30.85 -38.82
C LYS A 398 -20.75 29.74 -39.73
N MET A 399 -21.28 29.68 -40.96
CA MET A 399 -20.84 28.94 -42.18
C MET A 399 -21.01 27.40 -42.25
N PHE A 400 -21.21 26.92 -43.49
CA PHE A 400 -21.63 25.59 -43.95
C PHE A 400 -20.49 24.85 -44.77
N PRO A 401 -20.72 23.88 -45.70
CA PRO A 401 -20.88 22.43 -45.42
C PRO A 401 -20.14 21.45 -46.39
N ARG A 402 -20.30 20.12 -46.17
CA ARG A 402 -20.30 18.92 -47.09
C ARG A 402 -19.67 17.70 -46.34
N ALA A 403 -20.25 16.48 -46.23
CA ALA A 403 -20.88 15.50 -47.17
C ALA A 403 -19.84 14.54 -47.82
N ALA A 404 -20.01 13.20 -47.96
CA ALA A 404 -21.02 12.21 -47.51
C ALA A 404 -20.50 10.73 -47.75
N ILE A 405 -21.39 9.70 -47.76
CA ILE A 405 -21.22 8.27 -48.21
C ILE A 405 -20.63 7.30 -47.13
N ILE A 406 -21.20 6.15 -46.67
CA ILE A 406 -22.10 5.03 -47.16
C ILE A 406 -21.29 3.85 -47.75
N TRP A 407 -21.50 2.52 -47.52
CA TRP A 407 -22.54 1.66 -46.89
C TRP A 407 -22.14 1.15 -45.46
N ALA A 408 -22.40 -0.05 -44.87
CA ALA A 408 -23.00 -1.37 -45.22
C ALA A 408 -23.49 -2.20 -43.99
N SER A 409 -23.91 -3.48 -44.16
CA SER A 409 -24.46 -4.39 -43.12
C SER A 409 -23.98 -5.86 -43.28
N ILE A 410 -24.14 -6.73 -42.26
CA ILE A 410 -24.33 -8.20 -42.36
C ILE A 410 -24.94 -8.75 -41.04
N LEU A 411 -25.66 -9.89 -41.11
CA LEU A 411 -26.42 -10.50 -40.00
C LEU A 411 -26.49 -12.03 -40.19
N VAL A 412 -25.94 -12.85 -39.27
CA VAL A 412 -26.05 -14.34 -39.23
C VAL A 412 -26.07 -14.83 -37.76
N SER A 413 -26.65 -16.01 -37.52
CA SER A 413 -26.96 -16.61 -36.21
C SER A 413 -25.96 -17.65 -35.68
N ALA A 414 -26.22 -18.17 -34.47
CA ALA A 414 -25.45 -19.20 -33.74
C ALA A 414 -25.54 -20.62 -34.39
N SER A 415 -24.83 -21.68 -33.95
CA SER A 415 -24.11 -21.90 -32.68
C SER A 415 -22.93 -22.88 -32.77
N ALA A 416 -21.84 -22.62 -32.04
CA ALA A 416 -20.69 -23.55 -31.89
C ALA A 416 -19.83 -23.28 -30.63
N SER A 417 -20.41 -22.77 -29.54
CA SER A 417 -19.67 -21.93 -28.57
C SER A 417 -19.64 -22.38 -27.10
N ASN A 418 -20.07 -23.61 -26.78
CA ASN A 418 -20.08 -24.14 -25.42
C ASN A 418 -19.18 -25.37 -25.34
N TYR A 419 -18.27 -25.40 -24.37
CA TYR A 419 -17.32 -26.49 -24.12
C TYR A 419 -17.41 -26.91 -22.65
N THR A 420 -17.37 -28.21 -22.38
CA THR A 420 -17.67 -28.77 -21.05
C THR A 420 -16.57 -29.73 -20.60
N LEU A 421 -16.09 -29.54 -19.37
CA LEU A 421 -15.24 -30.49 -18.66
C LEU A 421 -16.07 -31.15 -17.56
N SER A 422 -16.37 -32.45 -17.68
CA SER A 422 -17.20 -33.18 -16.72
C SER A 422 -16.35 -34.13 -15.87
N PHE A 423 -16.54 -34.07 -14.56
CA PHE A 423 -15.89 -34.94 -13.58
C PHE A 423 -16.85 -36.07 -13.22
N ARG A 424 -16.38 -37.32 -13.28
CA ARG A 424 -17.24 -38.51 -13.17
C ARG A 424 -17.53 -38.92 -11.73
N SER A 425 -16.65 -38.52 -10.81
CA SER A 425 -16.65 -39.02 -9.43
C SER A 425 -17.32 -38.05 -8.45
N SER A 426 -17.38 -36.76 -8.78
CA SER A 426 -17.65 -35.66 -7.83
C SER A 426 -18.87 -34.78 -8.14
N ASN A 427 -19.63 -35.09 -9.21
CA ASN A 427 -20.67 -34.22 -9.79
C ASN A 427 -20.20 -32.79 -10.15
N VAL A 428 -18.89 -32.56 -10.31
CA VAL A 428 -18.37 -31.27 -10.76
C VAL A 428 -18.48 -31.16 -12.28
N VAL A 429 -18.82 -29.97 -12.78
CA VAL A 429 -18.85 -29.63 -14.20
C VAL A 429 -18.26 -28.23 -14.39
N ALA A 430 -17.33 -28.07 -15.31
CA ALA A 430 -16.81 -26.76 -15.73
C ALA A 430 -17.28 -26.44 -17.16
N ASN A 431 -18.14 -25.43 -17.28
CA ASN A 431 -18.81 -25.01 -18.50
C ASN A 431 -18.19 -23.69 -19.01
N LEU A 432 -17.51 -23.72 -20.15
CA LEU A 432 -16.98 -22.55 -20.85
C LEU A 432 -17.90 -22.15 -22.01
N ASN A 433 -18.40 -20.92 -21.99
CA ASN A 433 -19.06 -20.31 -23.14
C ASN A 433 -18.12 -19.27 -23.78
N THR A 434 -17.67 -19.49 -25.02
CA THR A 434 -16.67 -18.64 -25.69
C THR A 434 -17.22 -17.32 -26.25
N ILE A 435 -18.54 -17.22 -26.49
CA ILE A 435 -19.18 -15.97 -26.94
C ILE A 435 -19.24 -14.95 -25.79
N THR A 436 -19.63 -15.39 -24.60
CA THR A 436 -19.62 -14.56 -23.38
C THR A 436 -18.23 -14.47 -22.76
N ARG A 437 -17.37 -15.46 -23.05
CA ARG A 437 -16.06 -15.72 -22.43
C ARG A 437 -16.20 -15.91 -20.92
N VAL A 438 -17.12 -16.77 -20.50
CA VAL A 438 -17.33 -17.08 -19.09
C VAL A 438 -17.14 -18.59 -18.87
N LEU A 439 -16.20 -18.91 -17.98
CA LEU A 439 -16.08 -20.21 -17.36
C LEU A 439 -16.92 -20.21 -16.07
N THR A 440 -17.90 -21.12 -16.00
CA THR A 440 -18.69 -21.37 -14.79
C THR A 440 -18.35 -22.77 -14.29
N VAL A 441 -17.98 -22.91 -13.02
CA VAL A 441 -17.76 -24.21 -12.40
C VAL A 441 -18.87 -24.49 -11.41
N GLU A 442 -19.48 -25.65 -11.55
CA GLU A 442 -20.68 -26.08 -10.85
C GLU A 442 -20.39 -27.37 -10.09
N ARG A 443 -20.98 -27.52 -8.90
CA ARG A 443 -21.05 -28.78 -8.15
C ARG A 443 -22.52 -29.03 -7.82
N ASP A 444 -23.01 -30.23 -8.09
CA ASP A 444 -24.44 -30.58 -7.91
C ASP A 444 -25.39 -29.57 -8.59
N ALA A 445 -25.04 -29.13 -9.80
CA ALA A 445 -25.72 -28.09 -10.59
C ALA A 445 -25.86 -26.71 -9.91
N LYS A 446 -25.03 -26.39 -8.91
CA LYS A 446 -24.91 -25.06 -8.30
C LYS A 446 -23.57 -24.42 -8.64
N PRO A 447 -23.51 -23.15 -9.08
CA PRO A 447 -22.25 -22.48 -9.38
C PRO A 447 -21.43 -22.23 -8.11
N VAL A 448 -20.23 -22.82 -8.05
CA VAL A 448 -19.24 -22.62 -6.98
C VAL A 448 -18.13 -21.64 -7.38
N GLN A 449 -18.00 -21.35 -8.68
CA GLN A 449 -17.02 -20.41 -9.22
C GLN A 449 -17.50 -19.81 -10.55
N THR A 450 -17.16 -18.54 -10.81
CA THR A 450 -17.42 -17.89 -12.11
C THR A 450 -16.25 -17.00 -12.49
N ILE A 451 -15.71 -17.21 -13.69
CA ILE A 451 -14.53 -16.50 -14.22
C ILE A 451 -14.85 -16.01 -15.64
N PRO A 452 -15.21 -14.73 -15.81
CA PRO A 452 -14.97 -14.02 -17.05
C PRO A 452 -13.50 -14.11 -17.46
N MET A 453 -13.24 -14.67 -18.64
CA MET A 453 -11.92 -14.91 -19.20
C MET A 453 -11.53 -13.82 -20.21
N ASP A 454 -10.24 -13.78 -20.54
CA ASP A 454 -9.67 -12.82 -21.49
C ASP A 454 -10.33 -12.85 -22.88
N GLN A 455 -10.10 -11.78 -23.64
CA GLN A 455 -10.65 -11.59 -24.98
C GLN A 455 -10.06 -12.58 -26.00
N ASP A 456 -8.92 -13.21 -25.70
CA ASP A 456 -8.27 -14.24 -26.53
C ASP A 456 -9.16 -15.46 -26.84
N LEU A 457 -10.13 -15.77 -25.98
CA LEU A 457 -11.13 -16.84 -26.19
C LEU A 457 -12.34 -16.40 -27.01
N GLY A 458 -12.44 -15.12 -27.41
CA GLY A 458 -13.50 -14.61 -28.27
C GLY A 458 -13.32 -14.94 -29.76
N SER A 459 -12.15 -15.42 -30.18
CA SER A 459 -11.81 -15.70 -31.59
C SER A 459 -11.36 -17.15 -31.84
N VAL A 460 -11.94 -18.12 -31.12
CA VAL A 460 -11.65 -19.55 -31.30
C VAL A 460 -11.90 -20.01 -32.74
N THR A 461 -10.87 -20.60 -33.36
CA THR A 461 -10.86 -21.10 -34.74
C THR A 461 -10.83 -22.63 -34.83
N ALA A 462 -10.29 -23.31 -33.80
CA ALA A 462 -10.23 -24.77 -33.74
C ALA A 462 -10.42 -25.30 -32.31
N PHE A 463 -10.89 -26.55 -32.23
CA PHE A 463 -11.07 -27.33 -31.01
C PHE A 463 -10.41 -28.71 -31.19
N GLU A 464 -9.70 -29.16 -30.17
CA GLU A 464 -9.08 -30.48 -30.11
C GLU A 464 -9.50 -31.19 -28.80
N GLN A 465 -10.08 -32.37 -28.93
CA GLN A 465 -10.42 -33.23 -27.80
C GLN A 465 -9.16 -33.96 -27.31
N LEU A 466 -8.78 -33.73 -26.05
CA LEU A 466 -7.67 -34.42 -25.40
C LEU A 466 -8.20 -35.61 -24.57
N ALA A 467 -7.30 -36.52 -24.18
CA ALA A 467 -7.64 -37.70 -23.38
C ALA A 467 -8.18 -37.37 -21.98
N GLN A 468 -7.81 -36.21 -21.42
CA GLN A 468 -8.20 -35.74 -20.08
C GLN A 468 -8.81 -34.33 -20.11
N GLY A 469 -9.31 -33.86 -21.26
CA GLY A 469 -9.88 -32.52 -21.39
C GLY A 469 -9.91 -32.02 -22.82
N PHE A 470 -9.69 -30.74 -23.06
CA PHE A 470 -9.71 -30.17 -24.41
C PHE A 470 -8.75 -28.98 -24.58
N ARG A 471 -8.45 -28.65 -25.84
CA ARG A 471 -7.63 -27.51 -26.25
C ARG A 471 -8.41 -26.66 -27.26
N LEU A 472 -8.31 -25.35 -27.13
CA LEU A 472 -8.87 -24.34 -28.03
C LEU A 472 -7.72 -23.55 -28.67
N THR A 473 -7.83 -23.30 -29.97
CA THR A 473 -6.90 -22.43 -30.73
C THR A 473 -7.63 -21.17 -31.14
N ASN A 474 -7.01 -19.99 -30.97
CA ASN A 474 -7.59 -18.71 -31.39
C ASN A 474 -7.20 -18.28 -32.81
N SER A 475 -7.65 -17.10 -33.24
CA SER A 475 -7.33 -16.51 -34.56
C SER A 475 -5.84 -16.31 -34.82
N ASP A 476 -5.05 -16.17 -33.74
CA ASP A 476 -3.64 -15.80 -33.78
C ASP A 476 -2.74 -17.04 -33.66
N GLY A 477 -3.34 -18.24 -33.63
CA GLY A 477 -2.66 -19.53 -33.48
C GLY A 477 -2.31 -19.90 -32.03
N GLU A 478 -2.67 -19.06 -31.05
CA GLU A 478 -2.36 -19.30 -29.65
C GLU A 478 -3.32 -20.32 -29.00
N LEU A 479 -2.79 -21.11 -28.07
CA LEU A 479 -3.51 -22.23 -27.45
C LEU A 479 -4.00 -21.90 -26.03
N THR A 480 -5.18 -22.43 -25.69
CA THR A 480 -5.71 -22.50 -24.33
C THR A 480 -6.17 -23.93 -24.03
N GLU A 481 -5.63 -24.54 -22.99
CA GLU A 481 -5.88 -25.93 -22.61
C GLU A 481 -6.66 -26.01 -21.30
N PHE A 482 -7.58 -26.98 -21.22
CA PHE A 482 -8.36 -27.31 -20.04
C PHE A 482 -8.19 -28.80 -19.75
N THR A 483 -7.53 -29.18 -18.65
CA THR A 483 -7.17 -30.57 -18.36
C THR A 483 -7.53 -30.98 -16.93
N VAL A 484 -8.21 -32.13 -16.78
CA VAL A 484 -8.47 -32.77 -15.48
C VAL A 484 -7.16 -33.30 -14.91
N ASP A 485 -6.71 -32.69 -13.81
CA ASP A 485 -5.52 -33.10 -13.06
C ASP A 485 -5.89 -34.18 -12.01
N TRP A 486 -7.13 -34.13 -11.50
CA TRP A 486 -7.67 -35.11 -10.58
C TRP A 486 -9.21 -35.16 -10.59
N ASP A 487 -9.75 -36.37 -10.44
CA ASP A 487 -11.18 -36.61 -10.17
C ASP A 487 -11.31 -37.70 -9.09
N GLY A 488 -12.14 -37.44 -8.08
CA GLY A 488 -12.44 -38.35 -6.96
C GLY A 488 -13.58 -37.80 -6.12
N GLU A 489 -14.27 -38.68 -5.38
CA GLU A 489 -15.59 -38.38 -4.76
C GLU A 489 -15.66 -37.09 -3.94
N ASP A 490 -14.60 -36.77 -3.18
CA ASP A 490 -14.57 -35.61 -2.28
C ASP A 490 -13.91 -34.36 -2.88
N PHE A 491 -13.18 -34.51 -3.99
CA PHE A 491 -12.30 -33.47 -4.55
C PHE A 491 -11.95 -33.71 -6.02
N SER A 492 -12.10 -32.66 -6.82
CA SER A 492 -11.65 -32.57 -8.21
C SER A 492 -10.68 -31.41 -8.42
N LEU A 493 -9.79 -31.52 -9.40
CA LEU A 493 -8.81 -30.50 -9.77
C LEU A 493 -8.65 -30.44 -11.30
N PHE A 494 -8.58 -29.24 -11.87
CA PHE A 494 -8.20 -29.05 -13.26
C PHE A 494 -7.33 -27.82 -13.48
N THR A 495 -6.47 -27.91 -14.49
CA THR A 495 -5.63 -26.82 -14.98
C THR A 495 -6.33 -26.08 -16.13
N VAL A 496 -6.22 -24.75 -16.12
CA VAL A 496 -6.37 -23.88 -17.28
C VAL A 496 -4.99 -23.38 -17.66
N ALA A 497 -4.51 -23.69 -18.88
CA ALA A 497 -3.15 -23.36 -19.31
C ALA A 497 -3.10 -22.60 -20.64
N ARG A 498 -2.40 -21.47 -20.64
CA ARG A 498 -1.99 -20.71 -21.82
C ARG A 498 -0.46 -20.65 -21.84
N ARG A 499 0.18 -21.57 -22.57
CA ARG A 499 1.65 -21.73 -22.61
C ARG A 499 2.25 -20.93 -23.77
N SER A 500 3.52 -20.54 -23.62
CA SER A 500 4.34 -19.89 -24.66
C SER A 500 3.72 -18.64 -25.30
N ARG A 501 2.94 -17.86 -24.53
CA ARG A 501 2.32 -16.61 -25.01
C ARG A 501 3.38 -15.54 -25.19
N HIS A 502 3.33 -14.81 -26.32
CA HIS A 502 4.35 -13.83 -26.67
C HIS A 502 4.34 -12.63 -25.72
N ARG A 503 5.52 -12.14 -25.29
CA ARG A 503 5.66 -11.13 -24.20
C ARG A 503 4.90 -9.81 -24.42
N SER A 504 4.52 -9.47 -25.65
CA SER A 504 3.72 -8.28 -25.95
C SER A 504 2.21 -8.44 -25.73
N ARG A 505 1.74 -9.66 -25.45
CA ARG A 505 0.36 -9.93 -25.02
C ARG A 505 0.29 -9.91 -23.50
N MET A 506 -0.72 -9.24 -22.95
CA MET A 506 -1.19 -9.45 -21.58
C MET A 506 -2.44 -10.34 -21.66
N VAL A 507 -2.63 -11.20 -20.68
CA VAL A 507 -3.87 -11.98 -20.52
C VAL A 507 -4.43 -11.74 -19.13
N ALA A 508 -5.74 -11.50 -19.02
CA ALA A 508 -6.43 -11.29 -17.74
C ALA A 508 -7.70 -12.14 -17.63
N ASP A 509 -7.72 -13.09 -16.69
CA ASP A 509 -8.93 -13.83 -16.30
C ASP A 509 -9.40 -13.34 -14.91
N CYS A 510 -10.68 -13.01 -14.78
CA CYS A 510 -11.24 -12.34 -13.61
C CYS A 510 -12.20 -13.21 -12.79
N VAL A 511 -11.75 -13.68 -11.63
CA VAL A 511 -12.55 -14.37 -10.62
C VAL A 511 -13.63 -13.44 -10.07
N LYS A 512 -14.91 -13.85 -10.12
CA LYS A 512 -16.01 -13.14 -9.46
C LYS A 512 -16.01 -13.44 -7.96
N LEU A 513 -15.88 -12.41 -7.13
CA LEU A 513 -15.84 -12.56 -5.67
C LEU A 513 -17.24 -12.71 -5.05
N GLY A 514 -18.25 -12.00 -5.57
CA GLY A 514 -19.65 -12.14 -5.16
C GLY A 514 -20.05 -11.35 -3.91
N GLY A 515 -21.34 -11.39 -3.57
CA GLY A 515 -21.94 -10.63 -2.46
C GLY A 515 -22.18 -11.43 -1.16
N GLU A 516 -22.33 -12.76 -1.28
CA GLU A 516 -22.64 -13.66 -0.15
C GLU A 516 -21.55 -14.72 0.08
N VAL A 517 -20.52 -14.75 -0.78
CA VAL A 517 -19.41 -15.71 -0.70
C VAL A 517 -18.22 -15.09 0.03
N ASN A 518 -17.68 -15.81 1.00
CA ASN A 518 -16.49 -15.42 1.74
C ASN A 518 -15.24 -16.03 1.10
N TRP A 519 -14.13 -15.28 1.14
CA TRP A 519 -12.86 -15.70 0.53
C TRP A 519 -11.72 -15.70 1.55
N PHE A 520 -10.76 -16.60 1.35
CA PHE A 520 -9.62 -16.84 2.24
C PHE A 520 -8.34 -17.05 1.41
N GLY A 521 -7.18 -16.84 2.03
CA GLY A 521 -5.88 -16.88 1.33
C GLY A 521 -5.44 -15.51 0.80
N GLY A 522 -4.72 -15.49 -0.32
CA GLY A 522 -3.99 -14.32 -0.83
C GLY A 522 -2.70 -14.03 -0.04
N PRO A 523 -2.10 -12.83 -0.20
CA PRO A 523 -0.85 -12.48 0.43
C PRO A 523 -1.08 -11.87 1.83
N THR A 524 -0.05 -11.86 2.67
CA THR A 524 -0.04 -11.01 3.87
C THR A 524 -0.09 -9.54 3.45
N GLN A 525 -0.80 -8.70 4.22
CA GLN A 525 -0.95 -7.27 3.94
C GLN A 525 -0.92 -6.42 5.21
N PHE A 526 -0.39 -5.21 5.08
CA PHE A 526 -0.28 -4.19 6.13
C PHE A 526 -1.65 -3.80 6.71
N THR A 527 -2.69 -3.78 5.87
CA THR A 527 -4.10 -3.76 6.34
C THR A 527 -4.72 -5.12 6.06
N GLN A 528 -4.51 -6.08 6.98
CA GLN A 528 -4.97 -7.45 6.81
C GLN A 528 -6.50 -7.53 6.99
N TYR A 529 -7.22 -7.74 5.90
CA TYR A 529 -8.66 -8.03 5.92
C TYR A 529 -8.93 -9.51 6.18
N TRP A 530 -10.05 -9.80 6.84
CA TRP A 530 -10.67 -11.12 6.89
C TRP A 530 -12.21 -10.98 6.89
N PRO A 531 -12.94 -11.82 6.13
CA PRO A 531 -12.46 -12.57 4.97
C PRO A 531 -11.97 -11.64 3.83
N VAL A 532 -11.16 -12.18 2.90
CA VAL A 532 -10.27 -11.39 2.04
C VAL A 532 -10.90 -10.80 0.78
N GLN A 533 -12.18 -11.07 0.50
CA GLN A 533 -12.86 -10.48 -0.67
C GLN A 533 -12.97 -8.95 -0.61
N LYS A 534 -12.72 -8.35 0.56
CA LYS A 534 -12.70 -6.90 0.80
C LYS A 534 -11.33 -6.24 0.53
N GLN A 535 -10.28 -7.01 0.23
CA GLN A 535 -8.96 -6.47 -0.14
C GLN A 535 -9.03 -5.67 -1.46
N LYS A 536 -8.04 -4.78 -1.66
CA LYS A 536 -7.95 -3.92 -2.84
C LYS A 536 -6.54 -3.92 -3.41
N PHE A 537 -6.43 -4.31 -4.69
CA PHE A 537 -5.19 -4.36 -5.45
C PHE A 537 -5.40 -3.64 -6.80
N ASN A 538 -4.38 -2.96 -7.30
CA ASN A 538 -4.38 -2.24 -8.58
C ASN A 538 -3.05 -2.54 -9.27
N GLU A 539 -3.08 -3.34 -10.33
CA GLU A 539 -1.87 -3.84 -11.03
C GLU A 539 -0.77 -4.29 -10.04
N TYR A 540 -1.15 -5.04 -9.01
CA TYR A 540 -0.26 -5.38 -7.90
C TYR A 540 0.66 -6.54 -8.28
N ALA A 541 1.95 -6.24 -8.50
CA ALA A 541 2.97 -7.26 -8.75
C ALA A 541 2.99 -8.30 -7.62
N TYR A 542 2.65 -9.54 -7.95
CA TYR A 542 2.46 -10.63 -6.99
C TYR A 542 3.78 -11.36 -6.72
N ILE A 543 4.65 -10.66 -6.00
CA ILE A 543 5.94 -11.13 -5.46
C ILE A 543 5.98 -10.90 -3.95
N ASN A 544 6.84 -11.65 -3.25
CA ASN A 544 7.23 -11.31 -1.88
C ASN A 544 7.88 -9.92 -1.88
N LYS A 545 7.53 -9.04 -0.93
CA LYS A 545 8.10 -7.70 -0.79
C LYS A 545 7.83 -7.11 0.59
N ALA A 546 8.74 -6.28 1.08
CA ALA A 546 8.58 -5.63 2.38
C ALA A 546 7.57 -4.47 2.37
N GLU A 547 7.42 -3.80 1.22
CA GLU A 547 6.32 -2.85 1.00
C GLU A 547 4.96 -3.56 1.16
N ASP A 548 3.98 -2.85 1.73
CA ASP A 548 2.65 -3.36 2.10
C ASP A 548 2.65 -4.62 3.00
N SER A 549 3.76 -4.99 3.62
CA SER A 549 3.90 -6.22 4.43
C SER A 549 3.52 -7.51 3.66
N CYS A 550 3.90 -7.57 2.38
CA CYS A 550 3.72 -8.72 1.50
C CYS A 550 4.90 -9.71 1.56
N ASN A 551 5.45 -9.93 2.75
CA ASN A 551 6.57 -10.85 3.01
C ASN A 551 6.22 -12.32 2.75
N ILE A 552 4.93 -12.68 2.78
CA ILE A 552 4.43 -14.04 2.51
C ILE A 552 3.34 -13.96 1.43
N ALA A 553 3.59 -14.55 0.27
CA ALA A 553 2.87 -14.27 -0.98
C ALA A 553 2.48 -15.54 -1.76
N GLU A 554 1.64 -16.39 -1.17
CA GLU A 554 1.11 -17.58 -1.84
C GLU A 554 0.00 -17.24 -2.84
N ARG A 555 0.04 -17.85 -4.02
CA ARG A 555 -0.86 -17.56 -5.15
C ARG A 555 -2.19 -18.32 -5.06
N TYR A 556 -2.77 -18.41 -3.86
CA TYR A 556 -3.90 -19.27 -3.53
C TYR A 556 -5.09 -18.50 -2.93
N TRP A 557 -6.27 -18.67 -3.52
CA TRP A 557 -7.53 -18.07 -3.04
C TRP A 557 -8.63 -19.13 -2.94
N LEU A 558 -9.11 -19.38 -1.74
CA LEU A 558 -10.20 -20.32 -1.41
C LEU A 558 -11.51 -19.55 -1.18
N ASN A 559 -12.65 -20.11 -1.60
CA ASN A 559 -13.98 -19.57 -1.31
C ASN A 559 -14.80 -20.49 -0.41
N SER A 560 -15.80 -19.93 0.27
CA SER A 560 -16.62 -20.66 1.24
C SER A 560 -17.54 -21.72 0.62
N LEU A 561 -17.77 -21.71 -0.69
CA LEU A 561 -18.54 -22.74 -1.39
C LEU A 561 -17.73 -24.04 -1.64
N GLY A 562 -16.43 -24.05 -1.34
CA GLY A 562 -15.54 -25.19 -1.59
C GLY A 562 -14.87 -25.18 -2.96
N SER A 563 -14.67 -24.02 -3.58
CA SER A 563 -13.81 -23.86 -4.75
C SER A 563 -12.59 -23.00 -4.42
N PHE A 564 -11.43 -23.29 -5.02
CA PHE A 564 -10.25 -22.42 -4.96
C PHE A 564 -9.68 -22.13 -6.35
N VAL A 565 -8.85 -21.09 -6.44
CA VAL A 565 -7.94 -20.84 -7.57
C VAL A 565 -6.51 -20.77 -7.06
N TYR A 566 -5.59 -21.46 -7.74
CA TYR A 566 -4.14 -21.38 -7.53
C TYR A 566 -3.45 -20.96 -8.83
N VAL A 567 -2.62 -19.92 -8.84
CA VAL A 567 -1.83 -19.54 -10.02
C VAL A 567 -0.42 -20.10 -9.91
N ASP A 568 0.06 -20.72 -10.99
CA ASP A 568 1.37 -21.34 -11.06
C ASP A 568 2.53 -20.36 -10.77
N GLU A 569 3.66 -20.89 -10.33
CA GLU A 569 4.85 -20.12 -9.96
C GLU A 569 5.55 -19.43 -11.13
N GLU A 570 5.44 -19.94 -12.36
CA GLU A 570 6.06 -19.36 -13.57
C GLU A 570 5.28 -18.20 -14.18
N ALA A 571 4.05 -17.94 -13.71
CA ALA A 571 3.24 -16.84 -14.23
C ALA A 571 3.84 -15.48 -13.78
N PRO A 572 4.06 -14.51 -14.68
CA PRO A 572 4.43 -13.15 -14.31
C PRO A 572 3.16 -12.39 -13.86
N LEU A 573 2.66 -12.77 -12.67
CA LEU A 573 1.35 -12.43 -12.15
C LEU A 573 1.30 -11.04 -11.50
N PHE A 574 0.36 -10.23 -11.98
CA PHE A 574 -0.15 -9.03 -11.35
C PHE A 574 -1.62 -9.26 -10.96
N VAL A 575 -2.07 -8.56 -9.94
CA VAL A 575 -3.45 -8.68 -9.43
C VAL A 575 -4.13 -7.31 -9.41
N ASP A 576 -5.31 -7.22 -10.04
CA ASP A 576 -6.30 -6.20 -9.71
C ASP A 576 -7.39 -6.85 -8.86
N GLN A 577 -7.76 -6.24 -7.74
CA GLN A 577 -8.85 -6.72 -6.91
C GLN A 577 -9.68 -5.52 -6.47
N ASN A 578 -10.98 -5.55 -6.76
CA ASN A 578 -11.93 -4.48 -6.44
C ASN A 578 -11.56 -3.07 -6.93
N TYR A 579 -10.67 -2.94 -7.92
CA TYR A 579 -10.19 -1.62 -8.38
C TYR A 579 -10.62 -1.32 -9.81
N GLY A 580 -10.00 -1.96 -10.81
CA GLY A 580 -10.43 -1.90 -12.21
C GLY A 580 -11.82 -2.51 -12.42
N GLN A 581 -12.15 -3.56 -11.66
CA GLN A 581 -13.48 -4.18 -11.66
C GLN A 581 -13.96 -4.52 -10.22
N PRO A 582 -14.86 -3.71 -9.62
CA PRO A 582 -15.43 -3.96 -8.30
C PRO A 582 -16.16 -5.31 -8.20
N GLY A 583 -15.92 -6.07 -7.13
CA GLY A 583 -16.49 -7.40 -6.92
C GLY A 583 -15.75 -8.53 -7.64
N TYR A 584 -14.54 -8.27 -8.15
CA TYR A 584 -13.71 -9.24 -8.87
C TYR A 584 -12.25 -9.21 -8.39
N LEU A 585 -11.56 -10.32 -8.67
CA LEU A 585 -10.13 -10.56 -8.53
C LEU A 585 -9.61 -10.96 -9.92
N CYS A 586 -8.96 -10.03 -10.62
CA CYS A 586 -8.37 -10.25 -11.94
C CYS A 586 -6.92 -10.70 -11.81
N LEU A 587 -6.64 -11.85 -12.42
CA LEU A 587 -5.34 -12.50 -12.47
C LEU A 587 -4.69 -12.12 -13.82
N GLU A 588 -3.82 -11.12 -13.80
CA GLU A 588 -3.17 -10.58 -14.99
C GLU A 588 -1.78 -11.18 -15.18
N ALA A 589 -1.51 -11.82 -16.31
CA ALA A 589 -0.15 -12.24 -16.67
C ALA A 589 0.45 -11.28 -17.70
N LYS A 590 1.60 -10.67 -17.37
CA LYS A 590 2.34 -9.76 -18.26
C LYS A 590 3.84 -9.74 -17.96
N LYS A 591 4.66 -9.85 -19.00
CA LYS A 591 6.14 -9.72 -18.93
C LYS A 591 6.55 -8.27 -18.68
N SER A 592 6.52 -7.86 -17.42
CA SER A 592 7.01 -6.56 -16.93
C SER A 592 7.62 -6.69 -15.54
N LEU A 593 8.60 -5.83 -15.23
CA LEU A 593 9.25 -5.74 -13.91
C LEU A 593 8.19 -5.65 -12.79
N PRO A 594 8.38 -6.35 -11.65
CA PRO A 594 9.62 -7.00 -11.19
C PRO A 594 9.89 -8.42 -11.71
N PHE A 595 9.05 -8.96 -12.61
CA PHE A 595 9.34 -10.22 -13.29
C PHE A 595 10.35 -10.01 -14.43
N ASP A 596 11.06 -11.06 -14.82
CA ASP A 596 11.93 -11.06 -16.02
C ASP A 596 11.18 -10.48 -17.24
N VAL A 597 11.85 -9.63 -18.02
CA VAL A 597 11.27 -8.99 -19.23
C VAL A 597 11.92 -9.41 -20.55
N HIS A 598 12.96 -10.24 -20.53
CA HIS A 598 13.80 -10.50 -21.71
C HIS A 598 13.54 -11.85 -22.38
N ASP A 599 12.84 -12.79 -21.73
CA ASP A 599 12.23 -13.90 -22.47
C ASP A 599 11.21 -13.35 -23.49
N ASP A 600 11.18 -13.91 -24.70
CA ASP A 600 10.19 -13.53 -25.72
C ASP A 600 8.78 -14.11 -25.44
N THR A 601 8.65 -15.05 -24.48
CA THR A 601 7.37 -15.68 -24.11
C THR A 601 7.20 -15.88 -22.60
N TYR A 602 5.99 -16.21 -22.17
CA TYR A 602 5.68 -16.66 -20.81
C TYR A 602 4.54 -17.70 -20.82
N SER A 603 4.31 -18.35 -19.68
CA SER A 603 3.13 -19.19 -19.45
C SER A 603 2.19 -18.51 -18.45
N PHE A 604 0.88 -18.55 -18.72
CA PHE A 604 -0.15 -18.25 -17.74
C PHE A 604 -0.93 -19.53 -17.48
N VAL A 605 -0.70 -20.13 -16.31
CA VAL A 605 -1.28 -21.40 -15.89
C VAL A 605 -1.88 -21.21 -14.51
N TYR A 606 -3.10 -21.68 -14.32
CA TYR A 606 -3.74 -21.73 -13.01
C TYR A 606 -4.63 -22.95 -12.88
N GLN A 607 -4.86 -23.37 -11.64
CA GLN A 607 -5.63 -24.54 -11.28
C GLN A 607 -6.88 -24.14 -10.51
N ILE A 608 -7.98 -24.82 -10.79
CA ILE A 608 -9.24 -24.70 -10.06
C ILE A 608 -9.52 -26.05 -9.39
N GLY A 609 -9.54 -26.04 -8.05
CA GLY A 609 -9.91 -27.21 -7.26
C GLY A 609 -11.27 -27.02 -6.61
N VAL A 610 -12.08 -28.08 -6.60
CA VAL A 610 -13.43 -28.09 -6.02
C VAL A 610 -13.55 -29.29 -5.07
N GLY A 611 -13.91 -29.04 -3.82
CA GLY A 611 -14.24 -30.07 -2.83
C GLY A 611 -15.73 -30.07 -2.46
N ARG A 612 -16.14 -30.94 -1.52
CA ARG A 612 -17.51 -30.92 -0.95
C ARG A 612 -17.82 -29.61 -0.21
N GLY A 613 -16.83 -29.06 0.51
CA GLY A 613 -16.89 -27.77 1.19
C GLY A 613 -15.51 -27.09 1.25
N ALA A 614 -15.41 -25.95 1.93
CA ALA A 614 -14.18 -25.17 2.03
C ALA A 614 -13.02 -25.95 2.70
N ARG A 615 -13.33 -26.80 3.69
CA ARG A 615 -12.36 -27.66 4.39
C ARG A 615 -11.77 -28.71 3.44
N GLU A 616 -12.61 -29.40 2.68
CA GLU A 616 -12.20 -30.49 1.77
C GLU A 616 -11.44 -29.94 0.57
N ALA A 617 -11.85 -28.77 0.06
CA ALA A 617 -11.13 -28.04 -0.98
C ALA A 617 -9.73 -27.60 -0.50
N HIS A 618 -9.61 -27.11 0.74
CA HIS A 618 -8.30 -26.79 1.32
C HIS A 618 -7.43 -28.04 1.51
N MET A 619 -7.96 -29.12 2.08
CA MET A 619 -7.21 -30.38 2.23
C MET A 619 -6.91 -31.03 0.86
N GLY A 620 -7.66 -30.73 -0.20
CA GLY A 620 -7.31 -31.02 -1.59
C GLY A 620 -6.08 -30.24 -2.06
N ALA A 621 -6.07 -28.92 -1.85
CA ALA A 621 -4.93 -28.05 -2.16
C ALA A 621 -3.65 -28.43 -1.40
N VAL A 622 -3.75 -28.73 -0.10
CA VAL A 622 -2.65 -29.23 0.75
C VAL A 622 -2.05 -30.50 0.15
N ARG A 623 -2.87 -31.50 -0.20
CA ARG A 623 -2.40 -32.79 -0.75
C ARG A 623 -1.85 -32.73 -2.18
N ARG A 624 -2.07 -31.65 -2.94
CA ARG A 624 -1.76 -31.60 -4.39
C ARG A 624 -0.97 -30.39 -4.88
N ILE A 625 -0.93 -29.30 -4.12
CA ILE A 625 -0.39 -28.01 -4.57
C ILE A 625 0.47 -27.36 -3.48
N LEU A 626 -0.12 -27.07 -2.32
CA LEU A 626 0.52 -26.32 -1.24
C LEU A 626 1.58 -27.16 -0.52
N GLY A 627 1.37 -28.48 -0.40
CA GLY A 627 2.21 -29.34 0.41
C GLY A 627 1.93 -29.19 1.91
N LYS A 628 2.87 -29.64 2.73
CA LYS A 628 2.82 -29.65 4.20
C LYS A 628 4.24 -29.72 4.78
N PRO A 629 4.46 -29.34 6.05
CA PRO A 629 5.78 -29.43 6.68
C PRO A 629 6.32 -30.85 6.76
N THR A 630 7.63 -31.01 6.58
CA THR A 630 8.35 -32.28 6.77
C THR A 630 8.68 -32.58 8.24
N GLY A 631 8.67 -31.55 9.08
CA GLY A 631 8.92 -31.58 10.52
C GLY A 631 8.38 -30.32 11.19
N HIS A 632 8.81 -30.03 12.42
CA HIS A 632 8.37 -28.84 13.16
C HIS A 632 9.52 -28.24 14.01
N PRO A 633 9.40 -26.97 14.45
CA PRO A 633 10.37 -26.34 15.36
C PRO A 633 10.50 -27.07 16.71
N ALA A 634 11.55 -26.77 17.47
CA ALA A 634 11.77 -27.36 18.79
C ALA A 634 10.59 -27.09 19.75
N GLU A 635 10.22 -28.10 20.55
CA GLU A 635 9.15 -27.97 21.55
C GLU A 635 9.42 -26.82 22.52
N GLU A 636 10.67 -26.48 22.81
CA GLU A 636 11.02 -25.41 23.74
C GLU A 636 10.99 -23.99 23.15
N MET A 637 10.79 -23.84 21.82
CA MET A 637 10.37 -22.56 21.23
C MET A 637 8.85 -22.37 21.28
N VAL A 638 8.09 -23.48 21.33
CA VAL A 638 6.65 -23.44 21.62
C VAL A 638 6.47 -23.17 23.11
N ARG A 639 6.90 -24.12 23.95
CA ARG A 639 6.60 -24.21 25.38
C ARG A 639 6.92 -22.97 26.21
N TYR A 640 8.01 -22.29 25.89
CA TYR A 640 8.55 -21.20 26.69
C TYR A 640 8.78 -19.96 25.84
N PRO A 641 8.67 -18.75 26.43
CA PRO A 641 8.75 -17.53 25.63
C PRO A 641 10.12 -17.31 24.97
N ILE A 642 10.08 -16.68 23.80
CA ILE A 642 11.24 -16.04 23.17
C ILE A 642 11.43 -14.68 23.85
N TRP A 643 12.66 -14.34 24.24
CA TRP A 643 13.01 -13.06 24.88
C TRP A 643 14.01 -12.32 23.98
N SER A 644 13.50 -11.49 23.06
CA SER A 644 14.30 -10.76 22.07
C SER A 644 14.69 -9.36 22.53
N THR A 645 15.89 -8.91 22.17
CA THR A 645 16.34 -7.54 22.48
C THR A 645 15.75 -6.45 21.56
N TRP A 646 15.15 -6.82 20.43
CA TRP A 646 14.81 -5.89 19.34
C TRP A 646 13.93 -4.69 19.72
N ALA A 647 12.70 -4.90 20.20
CA ALA A 647 11.73 -3.82 20.39
C ALA A 647 12.08 -2.90 21.56
N ARG A 648 12.78 -3.43 22.59
CA ARG A 648 13.15 -2.71 23.82
C ARG A 648 14.50 -1.99 23.75
N TYR A 649 15.49 -2.54 23.04
CA TYR A 649 16.86 -1.99 22.98
C TYR A 649 17.30 -1.56 21.58
N LYS A 650 16.64 -2.03 20.51
CA LYS A 650 17.01 -1.80 19.11
C LYS A 650 18.48 -2.15 18.85
N LYS A 651 19.36 -1.14 18.69
CA LYS A 651 20.80 -1.32 18.41
C LYS A 651 21.68 -1.14 19.65
N GLU A 652 21.13 -0.67 20.77
CA GLU A 652 21.86 -0.36 22.00
C GLU A 652 22.08 -1.61 22.87
N ILE A 653 22.54 -2.69 22.23
CA ILE A 653 22.87 -3.97 22.86
C ILE A 653 24.37 -4.14 23.05
N ASN A 654 24.73 -4.88 24.10
CA ASN A 654 26.08 -5.37 24.41
C ASN A 654 25.96 -6.50 25.45
N ASP A 655 27.07 -7.16 25.79
CA ASP A 655 27.06 -8.29 26.71
C ASP A 655 26.43 -7.96 28.07
N THR A 656 26.67 -6.75 28.58
CA THR A 656 26.16 -6.25 29.85
C THR A 656 24.66 -6.00 29.82
N VAL A 657 24.11 -5.45 28.73
CA VAL A 657 22.67 -5.30 28.51
C VAL A 657 21.98 -6.68 28.54
N VAL A 658 22.55 -7.68 27.87
CA VAL A 658 21.96 -9.03 27.84
C VAL A 658 22.09 -9.75 29.21
N TYR A 659 23.16 -9.52 29.98
CA TYR A 659 23.25 -10.00 31.37
C TYR A 659 22.18 -9.39 32.29
N VAL A 660 21.92 -8.07 32.15
CA VAL A 660 20.89 -7.37 32.92
C VAL A 660 19.50 -7.88 32.53
N PHE A 661 19.23 -8.04 31.23
CA PHE A 661 17.95 -8.57 30.73
C PHE A 661 17.66 -9.98 31.28
N ALA A 662 18.66 -10.87 31.26
CA ALA A 662 18.55 -12.21 31.87
C ALA A 662 18.27 -12.15 33.39
N ASP A 663 18.90 -11.23 34.12
CA ASP A 663 18.63 -11.02 35.55
C ASP A 663 17.25 -10.42 35.81
N GLU A 664 16.74 -9.54 34.94
CA GLU A 664 15.39 -9.00 35.04
C GLU A 664 14.33 -10.10 34.84
N ILE A 665 14.46 -10.94 33.81
CA ILE A 665 13.55 -12.08 33.57
C ILE A 665 13.53 -13.01 34.80
N TYR A 666 14.70 -13.34 35.36
CA TYR A 666 14.83 -14.18 36.55
C TYR A 666 14.23 -13.56 37.82
N ARG A 667 14.50 -12.28 38.08
CA ARG A 667 13.99 -11.55 39.27
C ARG A 667 12.48 -11.37 39.21
N ASN A 668 11.95 -11.01 38.04
CA ASN A 668 10.51 -10.95 37.80
C ASN A 668 9.86 -12.33 37.81
N GLY A 669 10.64 -13.41 37.78
CA GLY A 669 10.24 -14.72 38.26
C GLY A 669 9.83 -15.73 37.19
N TRP A 670 10.30 -15.57 35.96
CA TRP A 670 10.44 -16.69 35.02
C TRP A 670 11.79 -17.36 35.33
N LYS A 671 11.78 -18.63 35.74
CA LYS A 671 12.94 -19.29 36.35
C LYS A 671 13.31 -20.60 35.64
N ASN A 672 14.55 -21.05 35.84
CA ASN A 672 15.01 -22.41 35.55
C ASN A 672 14.73 -22.91 34.11
N GLY A 673 15.13 -22.16 33.07
CA GLY A 673 15.03 -22.61 31.68
C GLY A 673 13.79 -22.14 30.91
N GLN A 674 12.95 -21.28 31.50
CA GLN A 674 11.76 -20.70 30.84
C GLN A 674 12.12 -19.68 29.76
N GLY A 675 12.59 -20.19 28.63
CA GLY A 675 12.70 -19.47 27.36
C GLY A 675 14.07 -19.59 26.70
N HIS A 676 14.26 -18.77 25.68
CA HIS A 676 15.56 -18.52 25.08
C HIS A 676 15.72 -17.02 24.81
N ILE A 677 16.97 -16.55 24.85
CA ILE A 677 17.30 -15.15 24.58
C ILE A 677 17.67 -15.01 23.10
N GLU A 678 17.05 -14.05 22.43
CA GLU A 678 17.35 -13.67 21.05
C GLU A 678 18.10 -12.33 21.03
N ILE A 679 19.19 -12.26 20.27
CA ILE A 679 20.08 -11.10 20.20
C ILE A 679 19.96 -10.43 18.82
N ASP A 680 19.50 -9.18 18.84
CA ASP A 680 18.98 -8.38 17.71
C ASP A 680 18.86 -6.89 18.16
N ASP A 681 19.36 -5.86 17.48
CA ASP A 681 20.06 -5.69 16.19
C ASP A 681 21.52 -5.23 16.45
N ASP A 682 22.36 -5.12 15.41
CA ASP A 682 23.66 -4.43 15.48
C ASP A 682 24.70 -5.11 16.40
N TRP A 683 24.71 -6.44 16.47
CA TRP A 683 25.71 -7.23 17.22
C TRP A 683 27.04 -7.42 16.47
N GLU A 684 26.99 -7.29 15.14
CA GLU A 684 28.10 -7.47 14.21
C GLU A 684 29.15 -6.35 14.31
N MET A 685 30.37 -6.60 13.82
CA MET A 685 31.39 -5.57 13.59
C MET A 685 30.90 -4.52 12.57
N CYS A 686 30.26 -5.00 11.52
CA CYS A 686 29.55 -4.23 10.49
C CYS A 686 28.53 -5.16 9.79
N TYR A 687 27.49 -4.59 9.18
CA TYR A 687 26.38 -5.38 8.64
C TYR A 687 26.80 -6.36 7.53
N GLY A 688 26.53 -7.64 7.77
CA GLY A 688 26.91 -8.75 6.89
C GLY A 688 28.30 -9.34 7.16
N SER A 689 29.02 -8.87 8.19
CA SER A 689 30.30 -9.45 8.61
C SER A 689 30.18 -10.82 9.27
N LEU A 690 29.03 -11.13 9.87
CA LEU A 690 28.78 -12.31 10.70
C LEU A 690 29.87 -12.54 11.78
N GLU A 691 30.54 -11.46 12.20
CA GLU A 691 31.60 -11.45 13.20
C GLU A 691 31.20 -10.48 14.33
N PHE A 692 31.33 -10.93 15.59
CA PHE A 692 30.89 -10.12 16.73
C PHE A 692 31.74 -8.86 16.91
N SER A 693 31.07 -7.72 17.07
CA SER A 693 31.75 -6.48 17.44
C SER A 693 32.43 -6.63 18.80
N SER A 694 33.76 -6.52 18.82
CA SER A 694 34.56 -6.66 20.03
C SER A 694 34.32 -5.55 21.06
N SER A 695 33.68 -4.44 20.67
CA SER A 695 33.26 -3.38 21.61
C SER A 695 31.91 -3.67 22.28
N LYS A 696 31.03 -4.48 21.66
CA LYS A 696 29.72 -4.88 22.22
C LYS A 696 29.75 -6.26 22.89
N PHE A 697 30.44 -7.23 22.28
CA PHE A 697 30.49 -8.62 22.71
C PHE A 697 31.94 -9.16 22.75
N PRO A 698 32.84 -8.56 23.55
CA PRO A 698 34.28 -8.84 23.55
C PRO A 698 34.66 -10.30 23.79
N ARG A 699 33.77 -11.10 24.40
CA ARG A 699 33.98 -12.54 24.67
C ARG A 699 32.68 -13.32 24.53
N MET A 700 32.06 -13.33 23.35
CA MET A 700 30.72 -13.90 23.15
C MET A 700 30.52 -15.34 23.68
N LYS A 701 31.55 -16.21 23.60
CA LYS A 701 31.53 -17.56 24.20
C LYS A 701 31.32 -17.53 25.73
N HIS A 702 31.92 -16.57 26.42
CA HIS A 702 31.70 -16.31 27.84
C HIS A 702 30.29 -15.74 28.07
N THR A 703 29.82 -14.84 27.20
CA THR A 703 28.46 -14.27 27.27
C THR A 703 27.40 -15.37 27.25
N VAL A 704 27.44 -16.28 26.26
CA VAL A 704 26.55 -17.45 26.20
C VAL A 704 26.69 -18.34 27.45
N GLY A 705 27.92 -18.55 27.94
CA GLY A 705 28.16 -19.29 29.19
C GLY A 705 27.49 -18.68 30.42
N VAL A 706 27.52 -17.36 30.56
CA VAL A 706 26.83 -16.62 31.64
C VAL A 706 25.31 -16.73 31.50
N LEU A 707 24.76 -16.61 30.29
CA LEU A 707 23.31 -16.75 30.06
C LEU A 707 22.84 -18.18 30.41
N LYS A 708 23.60 -19.21 30.04
CA LYS A 708 23.36 -20.60 30.48
C LYS A 708 23.39 -20.74 32.00
N ALA A 709 24.39 -20.14 32.67
CA ALA A 709 24.49 -20.15 34.14
C ALA A 709 23.35 -19.39 34.84
N LYS A 710 22.80 -18.34 34.21
CA LYS A 710 21.58 -17.63 34.66
C LYS A 710 20.27 -18.39 34.39
N GLY A 711 20.34 -19.54 33.72
CA GLY A 711 19.18 -20.38 33.43
C GLY A 711 18.53 -20.18 32.06
N PHE A 712 19.26 -19.62 31.08
CA PHE A 712 18.85 -19.57 29.67
C PHE A 712 19.67 -20.58 28.86
N PRO A 713 19.20 -21.83 28.69
CA PRO A 713 19.99 -22.90 28.07
C PRO A 713 20.25 -22.67 26.58
N ARG A 714 19.45 -21.81 25.94
CA ARG A 714 19.49 -21.50 24.51
C ARG A 714 19.63 -19.99 24.30
N VAL A 715 20.37 -19.65 23.25
CA VAL A 715 20.55 -18.28 22.76
C VAL A 715 20.51 -18.35 21.23
N THR A 716 19.69 -17.49 20.63
CA THR A 716 19.54 -17.31 19.17
C THR A 716 20.06 -15.93 18.74
N LEU A 717 20.36 -15.79 17.44
CA LEU A 717 21.01 -14.61 16.88
C LEU A 717 20.34 -14.16 15.59
N TRP A 718 20.11 -12.86 15.43
CA TRP A 718 19.55 -12.28 14.21
C TRP A 718 20.58 -12.26 13.06
N ALA A 719 20.15 -12.56 11.83
CA ALA A 719 20.99 -12.61 10.63
C ALA A 719 20.21 -12.26 9.35
N HIS A 720 20.90 -11.79 8.32
CA HIS A 720 20.32 -11.24 7.09
C HIS A 720 21.17 -11.56 5.83
N PRO A 721 20.62 -11.46 4.60
CA PRO A 721 21.29 -11.84 3.33
C PRO A 721 22.10 -10.71 2.66
N PHE A 722 22.45 -9.65 3.39
CA PHE A 722 23.05 -8.42 2.83
C PHE A 722 24.47 -8.20 3.33
N ILE A 723 25.25 -7.41 2.59
CA ILE A 723 26.52 -6.82 3.07
C ILE A 723 26.47 -5.32 2.79
N ASN A 724 26.76 -4.48 3.79
CA ASN A 724 26.94 -3.05 3.56
C ASN A 724 28.33 -2.78 2.95
N LYS A 725 28.43 -1.83 2.01
CA LYS A 725 29.63 -1.64 1.18
C LYS A 725 30.86 -1.09 1.92
N ASP A 726 30.68 -0.59 3.13
CA ASP A 726 31.73 -0.19 4.06
C ASP A 726 32.26 -1.34 4.94
N CYS A 727 31.61 -2.51 4.89
CA CYS A 727 31.94 -3.67 5.71
C CYS A 727 33.10 -4.50 5.11
N GLU A 728 34.32 -3.98 5.23
CA GLU A 728 35.54 -4.62 4.73
C GLU A 728 36.24 -5.49 5.80
N PRO A 729 36.86 -6.64 5.43
CA PRO A 729 37.16 -7.12 4.08
C PRO A 729 36.04 -7.92 3.40
N MET A 730 34.88 -8.06 4.06
CA MET A 730 33.79 -8.96 3.66
C MET A 730 33.13 -8.54 2.35
N TYR A 731 32.95 -7.24 2.12
CA TYR A 731 32.48 -6.70 0.86
C TYR A 731 33.45 -7.01 -0.30
N SER A 732 34.74 -6.69 -0.15
CA SER A 732 35.76 -7.02 -1.16
C SER A 732 35.91 -8.53 -1.39
N GLU A 733 35.68 -9.38 -0.38
CA GLU A 733 35.65 -10.84 -0.56
C GLU A 733 34.47 -11.27 -1.44
N ALA A 734 33.25 -10.83 -1.11
CA ALA A 734 32.06 -11.14 -1.90
C ALA A 734 32.13 -10.62 -3.34
N VAL A 735 32.74 -9.44 -3.55
CA VAL A 735 33.01 -8.89 -4.90
C VAL A 735 34.02 -9.76 -5.66
N ARG A 736 35.15 -10.16 -5.04
CA ARG A 736 36.19 -10.98 -5.70
C ARG A 736 35.68 -12.36 -6.09
N ASN A 737 34.79 -12.95 -5.29
CA ASN A 737 34.27 -14.31 -5.49
C ASN A 737 32.95 -14.34 -6.30
N ASP A 738 32.48 -13.20 -6.81
CA ASP A 738 31.20 -13.04 -7.53
C ASP A 738 29.95 -13.48 -6.74
N TYR A 739 29.96 -13.31 -5.41
CA TYR A 739 28.89 -13.76 -4.51
C TYR A 739 27.63 -12.85 -4.49
N LEU A 740 27.57 -11.85 -5.37
CA LEU A 740 26.57 -10.78 -5.34
C LEU A 740 25.53 -10.92 -6.45
N VAL A 741 24.27 -10.58 -6.15
CA VAL A 741 23.22 -10.42 -7.16
C VAL A 741 23.59 -9.25 -8.08
N ARG A 742 23.52 -9.48 -9.39
CA ARG A 742 23.73 -8.47 -10.43
C ARG A 742 22.42 -8.23 -11.18
N ASN A 743 22.21 -7.03 -11.71
CA ASN A 743 21.17 -6.81 -12.71
C ASN A 743 21.71 -6.95 -14.15
N HIS A 744 20.82 -6.80 -15.14
CA HIS A 744 21.19 -6.87 -16.56
C HIS A 744 22.13 -5.75 -17.06
N THR A 745 22.43 -4.72 -16.26
CA THR A 745 23.48 -3.72 -16.56
C THR A 745 24.82 -4.03 -15.86
N GLY A 746 24.90 -5.10 -15.06
CA GLY A 746 26.08 -5.51 -14.29
C GLY A 746 26.22 -4.86 -12.91
N GLN A 747 25.28 -3.98 -12.54
CA GLN A 747 25.23 -3.30 -11.25
C GLN A 747 24.85 -4.25 -10.11
N THR A 748 25.31 -3.96 -8.90
CA THR A 748 25.08 -4.77 -7.68
C THR A 748 24.38 -3.99 -6.56
N GLU A 749 24.12 -2.71 -6.81
CA GLU A 749 23.54 -1.72 -5.90
C GLU A 749 22.19 -2.18 -5.37
N ALA A 750 22.13 -2.46 -4.06
CA ALA A 750 20.92 -2.78 -3.31
C ALA A 750 20.71 -1.79 -2.15
N GLN A 751 19.48 -1.76 -1.64
CA GLN A 751 19.11 -1.01 -0.45
C GLN A 751 18.24 -1.89 0.46
N TRP A 752 18.45 -1.78 1.78
CA TRP A 752 17.61 -2.38 2.81
C TRP A 752 17.48 -1.43 4.01
N TRP A 753 16.74 -1.81 5.06
CA TRP A 753 16.42 -0.90 6.17
C TRP A 753 17.62 -0.46 7.03
N ASN A 754 18.75 -1.17 6.93
CA ASN A 754 20.00 -0.88 7.63
C ASN A 754 21.12 -0.41 6.68
N SER A 755 20.80 0.10 5.49
CA SER A 755 21.76 0.78 4.60
C SER A 755 21.30 2.17 4.16
N GLU A 756 22.27 3.00 3.80
CA GLU A 756 22.03 4.15 2.92
C GLU A 756 21.54 3.68 1.53
N PRO A 757 20.91 4.55 0.73
CA PRO A 757 20.60 4.27 -0.68
C PRO A 757 21.85 3.86 -1.46
N ASP A 758 21.74 2.81 -2.28
CA ASP A 758 22.83 2.18 -3.05
C ASP A 758 24.03 1.68 -2.19
N GLY A 759 23.93 1.74 -0.86
CA GLY A 759 25.00 1.50 0.11
C GLY A 759 25.20 0.03 0.52
N SER A 760 24.43 -0.90 -0.06
CA SER A 760 24.52 -2.33 0.23
C SER A 760 24.54 -3.17 -1.04
N VAL A 761 24.78 -4.48 -0.86
CA VAL A 761 24.69 -5.51 -1.89
C VAL A 761 23.97 -6.75 -1.34
N HIS A 762 23.21 -7.45 -2.19
CA HIS A 762 22.51 -8.68 -1.83
C HIS A 762 23.37 -9.89 -2.21
N LEU A 763 23.51 -10.87 -1.31
CA LEU A 763 24.18 -12.14 -1.61
C LEU A 763 23.31 -13.00 -2.53
N ASP A 764 23.88 -13.56 -3.60
CA ASP A 764 23.15 -14.39 -4.54
C ASP A 764 23.03 -15.84 -4.05
N PHE A 765 22.02 -16.13 -3.24
CA PHE A 765 21.77 -17.49 -2.74
C PHE A 765 21.44 -18.52 -3.82
N THR A 766 21.16 -18.09 -5.06
CA THR A 766 20.96 -19.02 -6.20
C THR A 766 22.27 -19.66 -6.69
N LYS A 767 23.41 -19.13 -6.25
CA LYS A 767 24.74 -19.76 -6.35
C LYS A 767 24.96 -20.73 -5.18
N PRO A 768 25.16 -22.05 -5.43
CA PRO A 768 25.41 -23.03 -4.36
C PRO A 768 26.59 -22.66 -3.45
N GLU A 769 27.65 -22.09 -4.03
CA GLU A 769 28.86 -21.65 -3.33
C GLU A 769 28.62 -20.49 -2.34
N VAL A 770 27.71 -19.56 -2.68
CA VAL A 770 27.27 -18.49 -1.76
C VAL A 770 26.46 -19.08 -0.61
N SER A 771 25.55 -19.99 -0.95
CA SER A 771 24.75 -20.75 0.00
C SER A 771 25.61 -21.60 0.96
N GLU A 772 26.73 -22.15 0.50
CA GLU A 772 27.69 -22.90 1.32
C GLU A 772 28.51 -21.97 2.21
N TRP A 773 29.17 -20.95 1.64
CA TRP A 773 29.96 -19.94 2.38
C TRP A 773 29.17 -19.26 3.51
N PHE A 774 27.92 -18.89 3.26
CA PHE A 774 27.02 -18.34 4.29
C PHE A 774 26.68 -19.39 5.37
N THR A 775 26.41 -20.63 4.98
CA THR A 775 26.17 -21.74 5.91
C THR A 775 27.38 -22.00 6.81
N GLU A 776 28.61 -21.97 6.28
CA GLU A 776 29.83 -22.18 7.05
C GLU A 776 30.10 -21.07 8.06
N ARG A 777 29.87 -19.80 7.70
CA ARG A 777 30.02 -18.66 8.62
C ARG A 777 29.06 -18.76 9.80
N LEU A 778 27.80 -19.12 9.57
CA LEU A 778 26.82 -19.37 10.64
C LEU A 778 27.18 -20.59 11.50
N LYS A 779 27.63 -21.71 10.90
CA LYS A 779 28.12 -22.88 11.66
C LYS A 779 29.32 -22.53 12.54
N ARG A 780 30.23 -21.67 12.07
CA ARG A 780 31.38 -21.15 12.82
C ARG A 780 30.95 -20.36 14.06
N ILE A 781 29.95 -19.49 13.92
CA ILE A 781 29.34 -18.81 15.07
C ILE A 781 28.85 -19.83 16.11
N GLN A 782 28.12 -20.87 15.69
CA GLN A 782 27.61 -21.90 16.61
C GLN A 782 28.73 -22.64 17.35
N THR A 783 29.79 -23.08 16.65
CA THR A 783 30.89 -23.86 17.26
C THR A 783 31.81 -23.02 18.14
N GLU A 784 32.11 -21.78 17.74
CA GLU A 784 33.02 -20.90 18.48
C GLU A 784 32.34 -20.27 19.70
N THR A 785 31.11 -19.78 19.56
CA THR A 785 30.39 -19.03 20.62
C THR A 785 29.40 -19.86 21.43
N GLY A 786 28.83 -20.93 20.85
CA GLY A 786 27.75 -21.70 21.47
C GLY A 786 26.35 -21.10 21.27
N ILE A 787 26.15 -20.20 20.30
CA ILE A 787 24.81 -19.86 19.76
C ILE A 787 24.15 -21.14 19.20
N HIS A 788 22.83 -21.27 19.35
CA HIS A 788 22.11 -22.52 19.07
C HIS A 788 21.26 -22.46 17.80
N GLY A 789 20.83 -21.27 17.40
CA GLY A 789 19.90 -21.05 16.30
C GLY A 789 19.83 -19.57 15.92
N PHE A 790 18.95 -19.24 14.99
CA PHE A 790 19.02 -17.98 14.25
C PHE A 790 17.64 -17.47 13.85
N LYS A 791 17.54 -16.14 13.78
CA LYS A 791 16.39 -15.41 13.24
C LYS A 791 16.78 -14.79 11.90
N PHE A 792 16.03 -15.11 10.85
CA PHE A 792 16.37 -14.75 9.49
C PHE A 792 15.37 -13.75 8.90
N ASP A 793 15.86 -12.54 8.63
CA ASP A 793 15.11 -11.44 8.01
C ASP A 793 15.62 -11.13 6.60
N GLY A 794 14.77 -10.51 5.77
CA GLY A 794 15.18 -9.91 4.51
C GLY A 794 15.18 -10.83 3.29
N GLY A 795 14.52 -11.99 3.35
CA GLY A 795 14.40 -12.92 2.23
C GLY A 795 13.49 -12.47 1.09
N GLU A 796 13.02 -11.22 1.08
CA GLU A 796 12.17 -10.68 0.02
C GLU A 796 12.98 -10.22 -1.21
N PRO A 797 12.57 -10.56 -2.45
CA PRO A 797 13.25 -10.16 -3.68
C PRO A 797 13.21 -8.64 -3.92
N SER A 798 12.37 -7.89 -3.21
CA SER A 798 12.30 -6.43 -3.27
C SER A 798 13.55 -5.70 -2.76
N TRP A 799 14.50 -6.42 -2.16
CA TRP A 799 15.78 -5.87 -1.69
C TRP A 799 16.94 -6.08 -2.68
N MET A 800 16.71 -6.79 -3.79
CA MET A 800 17.69 -6.95 -4.87
C MET A 800 17.76 -5.69 -5.77
N PRO A 801 18.83 -5.55 -6.58
CA PRO A 801 18.84 -4.63 -7.72
C PRO A 801 17.63 -4.84 -8.65
N GLU A 802 17.11 -3.76 -9.25
CA GLU A 802 16.04 -3.83 -10.27
C GLU A 802 16.53 -4.56 -11.53
N ASP A 803 15.68 -5.41 -12.12
CA ASP A 803 15.95 -6.30 -13.25
C ASP A 803 17.09 -7.34 -13.01
N PRO A 804 16.96 -8.19 -11.97
CA PRO A 804 18.03 -9.08 -11.50
C PRO A 804 18.31 -10.27 -12.43
N VAL A 805 19.59 -10.63 -12.51
CA VAL A 805 20.12 -11.86 -13.09
C VAL A 805 20.40 -12.83 -11.95
N LEU A 806 19.81 -14.03 -12.02
CA LEU A 806 19.91 -15.10 -11.03
C LEU A 806 20.23 -16.43 -11.75
N ASN A 807 20.78 -17.40 -11.03
CA ASN A 807 21.03 -18.73 -11.56
C ASN A 807 19.76 -19.59 -11.53
N GLY A 808 19.11 -19.74 -12.69
CA GLY A 808 18.03 -20.73 -12.89
C GLY A 808 17.11 -20.42 -14.07
N PRO A 809 15.91 -21.02 -14.10
CA PRO A 809 14.91 -20.73 -15.12
C PRO A 809 14.38 -19.30 -15.01
N ARG A 810 14.51 -18.51 -16.08
CA ARG A 810 14.05 -17.11 -16.17
C ARG A 810 12.55 -16.95 -15.89
N SER A 811 11.76 -17.97 -16.19
CA SER A 811 10.35 -18.11 -15.83
C SER A 811 10.06 -17.93 -14.34
N LYS A 812 11.04 -18.22 -13.47
CA LYS A 812 10.92 -18.15 -12.00
C LYS A 812 11.54 -16.90 -11.39
N HIS A 813 12.07 -15.96 -12.19
CA HIS A 813 12.61 -14.71 -11.66
C HIS A 813 11.46 -13.76 -11.26
N PRO A 814 11.50 -13.12 -10.08
CA PRO A 814 12.64 -12.98 -9.18
C PRO A 814 12.68 -13.99 -8.01
N PHE A 815 11.78 -14.97 -7.96
CA PHE A 815 11.54 -15.81 -6.77
C PHE A 815 12.68 -16.69 -6.32
N LEU A 816 13.56 -17.11 -7.25
CA LEU A 816 14.66 -18.01 -6.96
C LEU A 816 15.54 -17.55 -5.78
N ILE A 817 15.67 -16.24 -5.55
CA ILE A 817 16.44 -15.72 -4.41
C ILE A 817 15.81 -16.10 -3.06
N THR A 818 14.48 -15.99 -2.94
CA THR A 818 13.72 -16.33 -1.73
C THR A 818 13.72 -17.84 -1.53
N ASP A 819 13.38 -18.57 -2.59
CA ASP A 819 13.29 -20.04 -2.55
C ASP A 819 14.66 -20.65 -2.14
N SER A 820 15.78 -20.10 -2.64
CA SER A 820 17.15 -20.54 -2.29
C SER A 820 17.64 -20.04 -0.93
N TYR A 821 17.38 -18.78 -0.56
CA TYR A 821 17.74 -18.25 0.76
C TYR A 821 17.07 -19.06 1.87
N LEU A 822 15.73 -19.25 1.77
CA LEU A 822 14.95 -20.01 2.75
C LEU A 822 15.42 -21.46 2.85
N ARG A 823 15.73 -22.12 1.74
CA ARG A 823 16.27 -23.49 1.73
C ARG A 823 17.71 -23.59 2.25
N THR A 824 18.47 -22.49 2.23
CA THR A 824 19.79 -22.43 2.87
C THR A 824 19.71 -22.16 4.36
N VAL A 825 18.85 -21.25 4.83
CA VAL A 825 18.72 -20.96 6.27
C VAL A 825 17.90 -22.03 7.02
N ALA A 826 17.04 -22.77 6.33
CA ALA A 826 16.33 -23.92 6.91
C ALA A 826 17.26 -25.04 7.39
N LYS A 827 18.54 -25.09 6.95
CA LYS A 827 19.56 -26.06 7.42
C LYS A 827 19.88 -25.93 8.92
N PHE A 828 19.39 -24.88 9.60
CA PHE A 828 19.49 -24.68 11.05
C PHE A 828 18.21 -25.11 11.80
N GLU A 829 17.21 -25.63 11.07
CA GLU A 829 15.99 -26.33 11.51
C GLU A 829 15.41 -25.92 12.88
N HIS A 830 15.79 -26.65 13.93
CA HIS A 830 15.02 -26.75 15.17
C HIS A 830 14.91 -25.43 15.96
N LEU A 831 15.85 -24.50 15.73
CA LEU A 831 15.89 -23.17 16.36
C LEU A 831 16.02 -22.06 15.29
N ALA A 832 15.34 -22.23 14.15
CA ALA A 832 15.31 -21.26 13.06
C ALA A 832 13.91 -20.65 12.87
N GLU A 833 13.87 -19.34 12.68
CA GLU A 833 12.69 -18.60 12.22
C GLU A 833 13.00 -17.76 10.97
N VAL A 834 12.02 -17.57 10.09
CA VAL A 834 12.10 -16.75 8.87
C VAL A 834 10.93 -15.78 8.78
N ARG A 835 11.16 -14.53 8.37
CA ARG A 835 10.07 -13.56 8.12
C ARG A 835 9.45 -13.68 6.71
N SER A 836 10.15 -14.26 5.75
CA SER A 836 9.68 -14.42 4.36
C SER A 836 9.26 -15.88 4.09
N ALA A 837 8.20 -16.10 3.31
CA ALA A 837 7.82 -17.45 2.87
C ALA A 837 7.07 -17.48 1.52
N ARG A 838 7.39 -18.47 0.70
CA ARG A 838 6.74 -18.80 -0.58
C ARG A 838 7.20 -20.19 -1.03
N ARG A 839 6.29 -21.06 -1.47
CA ARG A 839 6.58 -22.44 -1.98
C ARG A 839 7.57 -23.22 -1.08
N THR A 840 7.46 -23.00 0.22
CA THR A 840 8.37 -23.47 1.28
C THR A 840 7.60 -24.06 2.47
N GLN A 841 6.35 -24.46 2.24
CA GLN A 841 5.49 -25.15 3.21
C GLN A 841 6.12 -26.46 3.73
N ASP A 842 7.11 -27.02 3.03
CA ASP A 842 7.85 -28.22 3.42
C ASP A 842 8.87 -28.00 4.54
N LEU A 843 9.31 -26.76 4.77
CA LEU A 843 10.40 -26.45 5.70
C LEU A 843 9.96 -26.58 7.18
N PRO A 844 10.74 -27.24 8.05
CA PRO A 844 10.35 -27.54 9.44
C PRO A 844 10.57 -26.36 10.42
N ILE A 845 10.52 -25.12 9.94
CA ILE A 845 10.95 -23.90 10.63
C ILE A 845 9.78 -22.98 10.96
N PHE A 846 9.99 -22.01 11.86
CA PHE A 846 8.96 -21.01 12.17
C PHE A 846 8.84 -19.97 11.05
N VAL A 847 7.62 -19.72 10.58
CA VAL A 847 7.30 -18.61 9.69
C VAL A 847 6.71 -17.47 10.51
N ARG A 848 7.48 -16.38 10.69
CA ARG A 848 7.11 -15.24 11.52
C ARG A 848 6.24 -14.24 10.74
N MET A 849 5.23 -13.69 11.42
CA MET A 849 4.48 -12.54 10.90
C MET A 849 5.38 -11.32 10.70
N ASN A 850 5.04 -10.43 9.76
CA ASN A 850 5.78 -9.16 9.66
C ASN A 850 5.57 -8.30 10.91
N ASP A 851 6.58 -7.51 11.23
CA ASP A 851 6.66 -6.62 12.37
C ASP A 851 5.42 -5.70 12.47
N LYS A 852 4.64 -5.86 13.53
CA LYS A 852 3.41 -5.08 13.77
C LYS A 852 3.69 -3.87 14.64
N HIS A 853 2.86 -2.85 14.45
CA HIS A 853 2.93 -1.59 15.16
C HIS A 853 2.19 -1.70 16.51
N SER A 854 2.67 -0.97 17.51
CA SER A 854 2.07 -0.86 18.85
C SER A 854 0.77 -0.03 18.82
N SER A 855 -0.22 -0.50 18.06
CA SER A 855 -1.40 0.25 17.63
C SER A 855 -2.69 -0.55 17.79
N TRP A 856 -3.77 0.16 18.15
CA TRP A 856 -5.14 -0.37 18.15
C TRP A 856 -5.83 -0.24 16.78
N GLY A 857 -5.12 0.23 15.74
CA GLY A 857 -5.66 0.39 14.39
C GLY A 857 -5.51 -0.86 13.50
N THR A 858 -6.34 -0.95 12.46
CA THR A 858 -6.25 -2.00 11.43
C THR A 858 -5.08 -1.83 10.45
N MET A 859 -4.38 -0.69 10.51
CA MET A 859 -3.11 -0.45 9.82
C MET A 859 -1.97 -1.08 10.63
N ASN A 860 -1.75 -2.37 10.41
CA ASN A 860 -0.72 -3.23 10.98
C ASN A 860 -0.61 -3.21 12.53
N GLY A 861 -1.71 -2.93 13.24
CA GLY A 861 -1.79 -3.03 14.70
C GLY A 861 -2.34 -4.37 15.20
N LEU A 862 -2.59 -4.48 16.51
CA LEU A 862 -3.15 -5.67 17.17
C LEU A 862 -4.42 -6.25 16.48
N PRO A 863 -5.38 -5.45 15.96
CA PRO A 863 -6.52 -5.98 15.19
C PRO A 863 -6.14 -6.84 13.98
N THR A 864 -4.92 -6.74 13.45
CA THR A 864 -4.44 -7.54 12.32
C THR A 864 -3.83 -8.88 12.73
N LEU A 865 -3.50 -9.08 14.01
CA LEU A 865 -2.78 -10.26 14.48
C LEU A 865 -3.52 -11.57 14.18
N ILE A 866 -4.83 -11.61 14.51
CA ILE A 866 -5.67 -12.78 14.24
C ILE A 866 -5.93 -12.95 12.73
N PRO A 867 -6.33 -11.92 11.96
CA PRO A 867 -6.41 -12.02 10.49
C PRO A 867 -5.13 -12.52 9.80
N THR A 868 -3.94 -12.17 10.29
CA THR A 868 -2.68 -12.72 9.75
C THR A 868 -2.51 -14.20 10.10
N LEU A 869 -2.77 -14.62 11.34
CA LEU A 869 -2.74 -16.04 11.76
C LEU A 869 -3.67 -16.92 10.90
N LEU A 870 -4.89 -16.44 10.68
CA LEU A 870 -5.91 -17.14 9.91
C LEU A 870 -5.51 -17.26 8.43
N LEU A 871 -4.94 -16.20 7.83
CA LEU A 871 -4.43 -16.25 6.46
C LEU A 871 -3.29 -17.28 6.33
N LEU A 872 -2.29 -17.25 7.21
CA LEU A 872 -1.12 -18.14 7.13
C LEU A 872 -1.51 -19.62 7.20
N ASN A 873 -2.44 -19.97 8.10
CA ASN A 873 -2.99 -21.33 8.16
C ASN A 873 -3.74 -21.71 6.87
N MET A 874 -4.49 -20.79 6.25
CA MET A 874 -5.23 -21.05 5.00
C MET A 874 -4.38 -21.02 3.71
N VAL A 875 -3.10 -20.62 3.76
CA VAL A 875 -2.15 -20.74 2.63
C VAL A 875 -1.08 -21.83 2.84
N GLY A 876 -1.24 -22.66 3.87
CA GLY A 876 -0.39 -23.82 4.11
C GLY A 876 0.85 -23.58 4.97
N TYR A 877 0.93 -22.46 5.71
CA TYR A 877 1.96 -22.22 6.74
C TYR A 877 1.36 -22.37 8.15
N PRO A 878 1.23 -23.60 8.68
CA PRO A 878 0.69 -23.85 10.02
C PRO A 878 1.70 -23.56 11.15
N LEU A 879 3.01 -23.55 10.83
CA LEU A 879 4.12 -23.30 11.76
C LEU A 879 4.32 -21.79 11.97
N VAL A 880 3.27 -21.10 12.43
CA VAL A 880 3.25 -19.63 12.58
C VAL A 880 3.95 -19.20 13.87
N LEU A 881 4.87 -18.24 13.77
CA LEU A 881 5.34 -17.46 14.91
C LEU A 881 4.63 -16.09 14.91
N PRO A 882 3.81 -15.76 15.93
CA PRO A 882 3.23 -14.42 16.04
C PRO A 882 4.30 -13.34 16.28
N ASP A 883 3.99 -12.13 15.83
CA ASP A 883 4.82 -10.95 16.12
C ASP A 883 4.78 -10.54 17.61
N MET A 884 5.85 -9.85 18.03
CA MET A 884 6.20 -9.52 19.40
C MET A 884 5.04 -8.96 20.22
N VAL A 885 4.93 -9.40 21.47
CA VAL A 885 3.89 -8.98 22.41
C VAL A 885 3.97 -7.47 22.66
N GLY A 886 2.92 -6.76 22.20
CA GLY A 886 2.81 -5.30 22.27
C GLY A 886 3.30 -4.56 21.03
N GLY A 887 3.84 -5.25 20.02
CA GLY A 887 4.37 -4.67 18.79
C GLY A 887 5.77 -4.07 18.94
N ASN A 888 6.28 -3.50 17.84
CA ASN A 888 7.71 -3.27 17.64
C ASN A 888 8.25 -1.90 18.09
N GLY A 889 7.46 -1.07 18.81
CA GLY A 889 7.91 0.22 19.37
C GLY A 889 8.16 1.35 18.35
N TYR A 890 7.87 1.13 17.07
CA TYR A 890 8.24 2.05 15.98
C TYR A 890 7.69 3.47 16.15
N TYR A 891 8.41 4.45 15.60
CA TYR A 891 8.13 5.89 15.70
C TYR A 891 8.03 6.42 17.14
N ASN A 892 8.73 5.77 18.08
CA ASN A 892 8.64 5.99 19.53
C ASN A 892 7.21 5.78 20.10
N GLN A 893 6.45 4.87 19.48
CA GLN A 893 5.11 4.49 19.93
C GLN A 893 5.19 3.13 20.61
N PHE A 894 5.34 3.15 21.93
CA PHE A 894 5.28 1.96 22.78
C PHE A 894 3.81 1.64 23.17
N PRO A 895 3.47 0.35 23.39
CA PRO A 895 2.13 -0.06 23.75
C PRO A 895 1.75 0.44 25.15
N SER A 896 0.48 0.75 25.35
CA SER A 896 -0.08 0.90 26.70
C SER A 896 -0.11 -0.46 27.43
N LYS A 897 -0.11 -0.43 28.78
CA LYS A 897 -0.31 -1.62 29.63
C LYS A 897 -1.48 -2.50 29.16
N GLU A 898 -2.62 -1.89 28.82
CA GLU A 898 -3.77 -2.67 28.31
C GLU A 898 -3.47 -3.34 26.98
N MET A 899 -2.86 -2.63 26.03
CA MET A 899 -2.49 -3.20 24.74
C MET A 899 -1.51 -4.37 24.91
N PHE A 900 -0.46 -4.20 25.72
CA PHE A 900 0.51 -5.25 26.00
C PHE A 900 -0.16 -6.51 26.57
N ILE A 901 -1.02 -6.36 27.59
CA ILE A 901 -1.76 -7.47 28.20
C ILE A 901 -2.72 -8.13 27.20
N ARG A 902 -3.45 -7.34 26.40
CA ARG A 902 -4.38 -7.87 25.40
C ARG A 902 -3.68 -8.56 24.22
N TRP A 903 -2.49 -8.10 23.85
CA TRP A 903 -1.65 -8.73 22.82
C TRP A 903 -1.12 -10.08 23.31
N LEU A 904 -0.64 -10.16 24.56
CA LEU A 904 -0.25 -11.42 25.17
C LEU A 904 -1.42 -12.40 25.24
N GLN A 905 -2.61 -11.93 25.63
CA GLN A 905 -3.83 -12.74 25.62
C GLN A 905 -4.20 -13.25 24.22
N ALA A 906 -3.82 -12.54 23.16
CA ALA A 906 -4.02 -13.01 21.79
C ALA A 906 -3.03 -14.12 21.39
N THR A 907 -1.80 -14.13 21.91
CA THR A 907 -0.78 -15.14 21.57
C THR A 907 -0.86 -16.44 22.37
N VAL A 908 -1.57 -16.49 23.52
CA VAL A 908 -1.64 -17.69 24.40
C VAL A 908 -1.98 -19.00 23.69
N PHE A 909 -2.83 -18.99 22.66
CA PHE A 909 -3.21 -20.20 21.91
C PHE A 909 -2.60 -20.27 20.50
N MET A 910 -1.76 -19.29 20.14
CA MET A 910 -0.89 -19.34 18.96
C MET A 910 0.34 -20.21 19.26
N PRO A 911 1.18 -20.58 18.27
CA PRO A 911 2.19 -21.62 18.48
C PRO A 911 3.45 -21.22 19.30
N SER A 912 3.57 -19.98 19.74
CA SER A 912 4.65 -19.50 20.62
C SER A 912 4.29 -18.12 21.20
N ILE A 913 5.00 -17.69 22.25
CA ILE A 913 4.94 -16.34 22.82
C ILE A 913 6.30 -15.65 22.63
N HIS A 914 6.33 -14.55 21.88
CA HIS A 914 7.54 -13.77 21.64
C HIS A 914 7.49 -12.44 22.41
N PHE A 915 8.28 -12.27 23.46
CA PHE A 915 8.48 -11.01 24.19
C PHE A 915 9.67 -10.23 23.66
N SER A 916 9.61 -8.91 23.79
CA SER A 916 10.79 -8.04 23.68
C SER A 916 10.60 -6.80 24.54
N ILE A 917 9.46 -6.13 24.38
CA ILE A 917 8.84 -5.34 25.46
C ILE A 917 8.42 -6.33 26.56
N VAL A 918 8.58 -5.95 27.83
CA VAL A 918 8.44 -6.87 28.97
C VAL A 918 7.50 -6.35 30.05
N PRO A 919 6.83 -7.24 30.82
CA PRO A 919 5.73 -6.83 31.69
C PRO A 919 6.13 -5.90 32.85
N TRP A 920 7.40 -5.91 33.26
CA TRP A 920 7.92 -5.04 34.32
C TRP A 920 8.29 -3.62 33.84
N ASP A 921 8.19 -3.33 32.53
CA ASP A 921 8.17 -1.95 32.03
C ASP A 921 6.85 -1.22 32.39
N PHE A 922 5.87 -1.93 32.98
CA PHE A 922 4.57 -1.40 33.38
C PHE A 922 4.34 -1.45 34.89
N ASP A 923 3.97 -2.61 35.45
CA ASP A 923 3.72 -2.81 36.89
C ASP A 923 3.61 -4.30 37.29
N GLU A 924 3.62 -4.56 38.61
CA GLU A 924 3.45 -5.89 39.21
C GLU A 924 2.13 -6.59 38.83
N GLU A 925 1.05 -5.84 38.56
CA GLU A 925 -0.17 -6.47 38.04
C GLU A 925 0.07 -7.03 36.64
N THR A 926 0.79 -6.30 35.80
CA THR A 926 1.16 -6.73 34.44
C THR A 926 2.05 -7.96 34.50
N VAL A 927 3.06 -8.00 35.39
CA VAL A 927 3.90 -9.19 35.64
C VAL A 927 3.06 -10.39 36.07
N ARG A 928 2.16 -10.21 37.05
CA ARG A 928 1.24 -11.25 37.55
C ARG A 928 0.29 -11.78 36.47
N ILE A 929 -0.28 -10.89 35.64
CA ILE A 929 -1.16 -11.31 34.54
C ILE A 929 -0.35 -12.05 33.47
N SER A 930 0.85 -11.57 33.12
CA SER A 930 1.70 -12.23 32.13
C SER A 930 2.10 -13.63 32.53
N LYS A 931 2.45 -13.87 33.80
CA LYS A 931 2.70 -15.24 34.31
C LYS A 931 1.50 -16.14 34.10
N LYS A 932 0.31 -15.72 34.54
CA LYS A 932 -0.94 -16.50 34.31
C LYS A 932 -1.14 -16.86 32.83
N MET A 933 -0.74 -16.00 31.90
CA MET A 933 -0.84 -16.25 30.46
C MET A 933 0.27 -17.17 29.93
N THR A 934 1.52 -17.08 30.42
CA THR A 934 2.58 -18.04 30.06
C THR A 934 2.33 -19.42 30.67
N ASP A 935 1.84 -19.50 31.90
CA ASP A 935 1.47 -20.75 32.59
C ASP A 935 0.28 -21.45 31.91
N LEU A 936 -0.61 -20.66 31.27
CA LEU A 936 -1.71 -21.16 30.46
C LEU A 936 -1.21 -21.69 29.10
N HIS A 937 -0.27 -20.98 28.47
CA HIS A 937 0.36 -21.42 27.22
C HIS A 937 1.19 -22.71 27.39
N GLU A 938 2.03 -22.80 28.43
CA GLU A 938 2.80 -24.01 28.75
C GLU A 938 1.88 -25.21 28.98
N ARG A 939 0.74 -25.01 29.67
CA ARG A 939 -0.27 -26.06 29.90
C ARG A 939 -0.92 -26.57 28.62
N PHE A 940 -1.14 -25.69 27.63
CA PHE A 940 -1.72 -26.06 26.33
C PHE A 940 -0.67 -26.46 25.28
N THR A 941 0.62 -26.33 25.56
CA THR A 941 1.72 -26.78 24.68
C THR A 941 1.56 -28.22 24.20
N PRO A 942 1.18 -29.23 25.01
CA PRO A 942 0.95 -30.59 24.52
C PRO A 942 -0.07 -30.66 23.37
N LYS A 943 -1.08 -29.78 23.37
CA LYS A 943 -2.08 -29.67 22.28
C LYS A 943 -1.53 -28.91 21.07
N ILE A 944 -0.68 -27.91 21.25
CA ILE A 944 0.06 -27.27 20.14
C ILE A 944 0.96 -28.31 19.46
N MET A 945 1.70 -29.11 20.22
CA MET A 945 2.58 -30.17 19.71
C MET A 945 1.80 -31.34 19.09
N GLU A 946 0.58 -31.64 19.57
CA GLU A 946 -0.34 -32.56 18.88
C GLU A 946 -0.71 -32.01 17.49
N ARG A 947 -1.06 -30.72 17.39
CA ARG A 947 -1.39 -30.09 16.11
C ARG A 947 -0.20 -29.92 15.18
N PHE A 948 1.02 -29.69 15.69
CA PHE A 948 2.25 -29.75 14.89
C PHE A 948 2.46 -31.14 14.28
N ARG A 949 2.20 -32.22 15.04
CA ARG A 949 2.27 -33.60 14.51
C ARG A 949 1.23 -33.85 13.42
N LEU A 950 0.00 -33.34 13.58
CA LEU A 950 -1.05 -33.42 12.55
C LEU A 950 -0.78 -32.55 11.30
N ALA A 951 -0.10 -31.42 11.46
CA ALA A 951 0.40 -30.62 10.34
C ALA A 951 1.45 -31.39 9.53
N VAL A 952 2.38 -32.09 10.21
CA VAL A 952 3.42 -32.91 9.56
C VAL A 952 2.85 -34.21 8.97
N SER A 953 1.95 -34.92 9.67
CA SER A 953 1.39 -36.19 9.19
C SER A 953 0.42 -36.00 8.03
N GLU A 954 -0.48 -35.03 8.12
CA GLU A 954 -1.67 -34.91 7.27
C GLU A 954 -1.86 -33.53 6.63
N GLY A 955 -1.09 -32.52 7.06
CA GLY A 955 -1.18 -31.16 6.52
C GLY A 955 -2.29 -30.30 7.14
N TYR A 956 -2.80 -30.69 8.31
CA TYR A 956 -3.83 -29.91 9.00
C TYR A 956 -3.31 -28.55 9.51
N PRO A 957 -4.13 -27.48 9.46
CA PRO A 957 -3.84 -26.23 10.15
C PRO A 957 -3.75 -26.41 11.67
N VAL A 958 -2.89 -25.61 12.30
CA VAL A 958 -2.67 -25.58 13.75
C VAL A 958 -3.61 -24.58 14.40
N ASN A 959 -3.76 -23.40 13.81
CA ASN A 959 -4.68 -22.35 14.24
C ASN A 959 -5.66 -21.94 13.13
N PRO A 960 -6.61 -22.83 12.76
CA PRO A 960 -7.59 -22.50 11.74
C PRO A 960 -8.65 -21.47 12.23
N PRO A 961 -9.39 -20.85 11.31
CA PRO A 961 -10.56 -20.04 11.63
C PRO A 961 -11.70 -20.89 12.21
N ILE A 962 -12.63 -20.27 12.96
CA ILE A 962 -13.67 -21.03 13.68
C ILE A 962 -14.69 -21.73 12.76
N TRP A 963 -14.79 -21.35 11.47
CA TRP A 963 -15.57 -22.10 10.48
C TRP A 963 -14.97 -23.46 10.14
N TRP A 964 -13.71 -23.75 10.50
CA TRP A 964 -13.06 -25.01 10.16
C TRP A 964 -13.80 -26.27 10.66
N VAL A 965 -14.55 -26.13 11.75
CA VAL A 965 -15.40 -27.20 12.32
C VAL A 965 -16.89 -27.08 11.96
N SER A 966 -17.27 -26.03 11.22
CA SER A 966 -18.62 -25.82 10.68
C SER A 966 -18.52 -25.02 9.36
N PRO A 967 -18.05 -25.62 8.24
CA PRO A 967 -17.61 -24.85 7.07
C PRO A 967 -18.71 -24.01 6.41
N ASP A 968 -19.95 -24.49 6.44
CA ASP A 968 -21.12 -23.80 5.87
C ASP A 968 -21.70 -22.69 6.78
N ASP A 969 -21.17 -22.51 7.99
CA ASP A 969 -21.64 -21.49 8.95
C ASP A 969 -21.15 -20.09 8.53
N VAL A 970 -22.06 -19.30 7.95
CA VAL A 970 -21.79 -17.95 7.43
C VAL A 970 -21.41 -16.95 8.54
N GLU A 971 -21.86 -17.13 9.78
CA GLU A 971 -21.42 -16.30 10.91
C GLU A 971 -19.97 -16.65 11.26
N ALA A 972 -19.66 -17.95 11.39
CA ALA A 972 -18.30 -18.43 11.66
C ALA A 972 -17.29 -18.03 10.55
N GLN A 973 -17.73 -17.96 9.30
CA GLN A 973 -16.91 -17.48 8.17
C GLN A 973 -16.51 -16.00 8.29
N ASN A 974 -17.37 -15.18 8.90
CA ASN A 974 -17.16 -13.73 9.03
C ASN A 974 -16.34 -13.32 10.28
N VAL A 975 -16.21 -14.20 11.28
CA VAL A 975 -15.46 -13.90 12.51
C VAL A 975 -13.97 -13.78 12.23
N PHE A 976 -13.40 -12.63 12.60
CA PHE A 976 -11.99 -12.26 12.37
C PHE A 976 -11.19 -12.04 13.66
N ASP A 977 -11.84 -11.96 14.83
CA ASP A 977 -11.23 -11.72 16.14
C ASP A 977 -11.36 -12.92 17.10
N GLN A 978 -11.55 -14.11 16.53
CA GLN A 978 -11.47 -15.42 17.18
C GLN A 978 -10.70 -16.37 16.28
N PHE A 979 -10.02 -17.36 16.87
CA PHE A 979 -9.33 -18.42 16.15
C PHE A 979 -9.37 -19.72 16.96
N MET A 980 -9.05 -20.85 16.32
CA MET A 980 -9.00 -22.14 17.00
C MET A 980 -7.57 -22.55 17.36
N LEU A 981 -7.42 -23.48 18.31
CA LEU A 981 -6.26 -24.36 18.39
C LEU A 981 -6.74 -25.79 18.07
N GLY A 982 -6.36 -26.26 16.88
CA GLY A 982 -6.90 -27.46 16.26
C GLY A 982 -8.40 -27.38 15.98
N ASP A 983 -9.11 -28.47 16.27
CA ASP A 983 -10.56 -28.62 16.04
C ASP A 983 -11.38 -28.51 17.36
N ASP A 984 -10.70 -28.20 18.48
CA ASP A 984 -11.19 -28.46 19.85
C ASP A 984 -11.22 -27.25 20.79
N ILE A 985 -10.46 -26.20 20.51
CA ILE A 985 -10.32 -25.04 21.40
C ILE A 985 -10.57 -23.78 20.59
N ILE A 986 -11.35 -22.84 21.13
CA ILE A 986 -11.58 -21.50 20.55
C ILE A 986 -10.98 -20.46 21.50
N ALA A 987 -10.16 -19.55 20.97
CA ALA A 987 -9.71 -18.35 21.67
C ALA A 987 -10.48 -17.13 21.14
N ALA A 988 -10.92 -16.23 22.03
CA ALA A 988 -11.61 -14.99 21.67
C ALA A 988 -10.99 -13.76 22.38
N PRO A 989 -9.78 -13.32 21.97
CA PRO A 989 -9.05 -12.24 22.64
C PRO A 989 -9.72 -10.87 22.46
N VAL A 990 -9.34 -9.89 23.27
CA VAL A 990 -9.82 -8.50 23.13
C VAL A 990 -8.84 -7.71 22.26
N VAL A 991 -9.22 -7.40 21.02
CA VAL A 991 -8.36 -6.66 20.07
C VAL A 991 -8.72 -5.16 19.96
N ARG A 992 -9.45 -4.59 20.93
CA ARG A 992 -9.89 -3.18 20.95
C ARG A 992 -9.66 -2.53 22.31
N ASN A 993 -9.30 -1.25 22.31
CA ASN A 993 -8.97 -0.48 23.51
C ASN A 993 -10.14 -0.28 24.47
N ASN A 994 -9.87 -0.24 25.78
CA ASN A 994 -10.83 -0.01 26.87
C ASN A 994 -11.99 -1.03 26.97
N VAL A 995 -11.92 -2.17 26.26
CA VAL A 995 -13.02 -3.15 26.23
C VAL A 995 -12.99 -4.05 27.47
N ARG A 996 -14.14 -4.18 28.14
CA ARG A 996 -14.36 -4.97 29.37
C ARG A 996 -15.53 -5.97 29.27
N ALA A 997 -16.26 -5.98 28.17
CA ALA A 997 -17.16 -7.06 27.75
C ALA A 997 -17.06 -7.23 26.23
N ARG A 998 -17.13 -8.45 25.69
CA ARG A 998 -17.20 -8.69 24.24
C ARG A 998 -18.25 -9.73 23.88
N ASP A 999 -18.71 -9.69 22.64
CA ASP A 999 -19.51 -10.76 22.05
C ASP A 999 -18.58 -11.86 21.51
N ILE A 1000 -19.03 -13.11 21.61
CA ILE A 1000 -18.26 -14.30 21.23
C ILE A 1000 -19.19 -15.26 20.49
N TYR A 1001 -18.81 -15.71 19.30
CA TYR A 1001 -19.51 -16.75 18.57
C TYR A 1001 -18.94 -18.13 18.90
N LEU A 1002 -19.82 -19.11 19.08
CA LEU A 1002 -19.47 -20.53 19.17
C LEU A 1002 -20.17 -21.27 18.02
N PRO A 1003 -19.43 -22.00 17.17
CA PRO A 1003 -20.00 -22.84 16.11
C PRO A 1003 -20.58 -24.14 16.71
N GLU A 1004 -20.98 -25.09 15.87
CA GLU A 1004 -21.71 -26.29 16.30
C GLU A 1004 -20.96 -27.14 17.35
N GLY A 1005 -21.70 -27.63 18.34
CA GLY A 1005 -21.26 -28.56 19.37
C GLY A 1005 -21.40 -28.02 20.80
N GLU A 1006 -20.99 -28.84 21.78
CA GLU A 1006 -20.94 -28.45 23.18
C GLU A 1006 -19.54 -27.92 23.55
N TRP A 1007 -19.51 -26.70 24.10
CA TRP A 1007 -18.29 -25.95 24.43
C TRP A 1007 -18.28 -25.59 25.92
N VAL A 1008 -17.20 -25.93 26.62
CA VAL A 1008 -16.98 -25.61 28.03
C VAL A 1008 -16.14 -24.34 28.14
N ASP A 1009 -16.61 -23.37 28.91
CA ASP A 1009 -15.87 -22.14 29.20
C ASP A 1009 -14.63 -22.42 30.08
N GLY A 1010 -13.45 -22.05 29.60
CA GLY A 1010 -12.18 -22.29 30.31
C GLY A 1010 -11.92 -21.41 31.54
N ASN A 1011 -12.76 -20.41 31.80
CA ASN A 1011 -12.66 -19.52 32.97
C ASN A 1011 -13.74 -19.82 34.02
N ILE A 1012 -14.96 -20.18 33.62
CA ILE A 1012 -16.10 -20.38 34.53
C ILE A 1012 -16.77 -21.77 34.43
N ALA A 1013 -16.21 -22.70 33.67
CA ALA A 1013 -16.68 -24.09 33.50
C ALA A 1013 -18.14 -24.26 33.02
N THR A 1014 -18.78 -23.18 32.56
CA THR A 1014 -20.15 -23.20 32.02
C THR A 1014 -20.16 -23.90 30.66
N VAL A 1015 -21.13 -24.78 30.43
CA VAL A 1015 -21.33 -25.45 29.14
C VAL A 1015 -22.29 -24.64 28.28
N TYR A 1016 -21.89 -24.35 27.05
CA TYR A 1016 -22.69 -23.70 26.02
C TYR A 1016 -22.87 -24.64 24.83
N VAL A 1017 -24.10 -24.78 24.34
CA VAL A 1017 -24.40 -25.49 23.09
C VAL A 1017 -24.46 -24.47 21.95
N GLY A 1018 -23.62 -24.62 20.92
CA GLY A 1018 -23.66 -23.85 19.69
C GLY A 1018 -24.43 -24.56 18.56
N PRO A 1019 -24.69 -23.89 17.42
CA PRO A 1019 -24.22 -22.55 17.06
C PRO A 1019 -24.92 -21.42 17.84
N ARG A 1020 -24.15 -20.48 18.41
CA ARG A 1020 -24.72 -19.29 19.10
C ARG A 1020 -23.72 -18.15 19.31
N TRP A 1021 -24.26 -16.94 19.41
CA TRP A 1021 -23.59 -15.83 20.08
C TRP A 1021 -23.78 -15.91 21.61
N ILE A 1022 -22.68 -15.79 22.35
CA ILE A 1022 -22.66 -15.31 23.74
C ILE A 1022 -22.52 -13.79 23.66
N ARG A 1023 -23.52 -13.07 24.17
CA ARG A 1023 -23.53 -11.59 24.19
C ARG A 1023 -22.97 -11.05 25.49
N ASN A 1024 -22.22 -9.95 25.43
CA ASN A 1024 -21.70 -9.20 26.58
C ASN A 1024 -20.88 -10.06 27.58
N TYR A 1025 -20.06 -11.00 27.09
CA TYR A 1025 -19.21 -11.84 27.92
C TYR A 1025 -18.17 -10.98 28.65
N SER A 1026 -18.06 -11.11 29.97
CA SER A 1026 -17.21 -10.25 30.80
C SER A 1026 -15.73 -10.54 30.59
N VAL A 1027 -14.96 -9.51 30.23
CA VAL A 1027 -13.50 -9.58 30.03
C VAL A 1027 -12.75 -8.55 30.87
N PRO A 1028 -12.64 -8.77 32.20
CA PRO A 1028 -11.62 -8.11 33.02
C PRO A 1028 -10.23 -8.20 32.40
N LEU A 1029 -9.32 -7.29 32.80
CA LEU A 1029 -7.99 -7.20 32.20
C LEU A 1029 -7.15 -8.48 32.38
N HIS A 1030 -7.45 -9.32 33.37
CA HIS A 1030 -6.78 -10.60 33.66
C HIS A 1030 -7.47 -11.85 33.08
N ILE A 1031 -8.48 -11.66 32.21
CA ILE A 1031 -9.28 -12.73 31.58
C ILE A 1031 -9.08 -12.71 30.06
N LEU A 1032 -8.69 -13.88 29.54
CA LEU A 1032 -8.79 -14.28 28.15
C LEU A 1032 -9.98 -15.24 28.02
N PRO A 1033 -11.01 -14.93 27.22
CA PRO A 1033 -12.03 -15.91 26.88
C PRO A 1033 -11.44 -17.02 26.02
N TYR A 1034 -11.62 -18.26 26.48
CA TYR A 1034 -11.36 -19.44 25.66
C TYR A 1034 -12.36 -20.54 26.03
N PHE A 1035 -12.67 -21.39 25.05
CA PHE A 1035 -13.68 -22.44 25.16
C PHE A 1035 -13.10 -23.74 24.63
N VAL A 1036 -13.42 -24.85 25.29
CA VAL A 1036 -12.89 -26.19 24.96
C VAL A 1036 -14.07 -27.12 24.66
N ARG A 1037 -14.01 -27.86 23.56
CA ARG A 1037 -15.02 -28.83 23.16
C ARG A 1037 -15.22 -29.86 24.27
N LYS A 1038 -16.47 -30.06 24.69
CA LYS A 1038 -16.84 -30.93 25.82
C LYS A 1038 -16.34 -32.37 25.57
N GLY A 1039 -15.69 -32.95 26.57
CA GLY A 1039 -15.08 -34.28 26.50
C GLY A 1039 -13.59 -34.29 26.09
N VAL A 1040 -13.08 -33.20 25.51
CA VAL A 1040 -11.64 -33.04 25.28
C VAL A 1040 -10.92 -32.82 26.61
N LYS A 1041 -9.87 -33.60 26.88
CA LYS A 1041 -9.04 -33.43 28.07
C LYS A 1041 -8.10 -32.23 27.89
N VAL A 1042 -8.17 -31.30 28.83
CA VAL A 1042 -7.12 -30.30 29.09
C VAL A 1042 -6.17 -30.90 30.12
N TYR A 1043 -4.87 -30.65 29.97
CA TYR A 1043 -3.81 -31.12 30.86
C TYR A 1043 -3.60 -30.18 32.06
#